data_AF-A0AAQ0H8T3-F1
#
_entry.id   AF-A0AAQ0H8T3-F1
#
_cell.length_a   1.000
_cell.length_b   1.000
_cell.length_c   1.000
_cell.angle_alpha   90.00
_cell.angle_beta   90.00
_cell.angle_gamma   90.00
#
_symmetry.space_group_name_H-M   'P 1'
#
loop_
_entity.id
_entity.type
_entity.pdbx_description
1 polymer ?
#
loop_
_entity_poly.entity_id
_entity_poly.type
_entity_poly.pdbx_seq_one_letter_code
_entity_poly.pdbx_strand_id
1 'polypeptide(L)'
;MARSGTRRAAGGTRTASRRTRPLDNDGVIPVLARAVREVEAAAQRGPLKASNRSKFQAVALLMREERARVKADQELTDAQRAEQLKRLDGVATILAKTAARDTSVIQLLTEEASVSEATRTVKRDMMIAGGMELQPEELVIAAEPSPVVESPVRSVVPQAVVQRQLANPFLPPDFALADQPVAHPRRLANWELFGPLFKSFEYGAGGGAASMPLPEPSTLHSKSGTTLMKHQAELVAAASHGHRTFLLADEPGLGKTAQSLLAADAADAFPLLVVVPNVVKTNWAREAERWVPNRRATVIHGDGGDLDGFADIVIVNYEILDRHAGWLGSFGFKGMVVDEAHFIKNKESQRSRFVLQIAEKIRSRVAAPLLMALTGTPLINSVEDFRTIWEYLGWIDDKKPRAKLMNELEDIGLTPADPGFFVEARKAVIDQGIVRRRKVDVAADIPARRIADIPVELDGEEGRSIRDAERELTAKLVRRYHQALDARTGQDPVVGIDHKLVRQVARWELEDQDASSTGENVFSMVRRIGRAKAQLAADYAAQLASNVGKVVFFAKHLDVMDQAEEVFARRHLKTATVRGDQTPARRTAEIDAFVNDPEVAVIVCSLTAAGVGLNLQVSSNVVLAELSWTSAEQTQAIDRVHRIGQEEPVTAWRIIAAQTIDTKIAELIDSKASLAARALDGSDEELVDSGDIQLDAMAALLTEALSR
;
A
#
# COMPACT_ATOMS: atom_id res chain seq x y z
N MET A 1 -72.67 -9.09 -51.52
CA MET A 1 -73.88 -9.53 -50.77
C MET A 1 -73.70 -9.09 -49.33
N ALA A 2 -74.56 -8.38 -48.60
CA ALA A 2 -75.87 -7.76 -48.76
C ALA A 2 -75.85 -6.49 -47.85
N ARG A 3 -76.38 -5.33 -48.26
CA ARG A 3 -77.62 -4.69 -47.72
C ARG A 3 -77.82 -4.87 -46.19
N SER A 4 -78.25 -3.93 -45.38
CA SER A 4 -78.77 -2.56 -45.53
C SER A 4 -79.07 -2.08 -44.09
N GLY A 5 -78.87 -0.80 -43.79
CA GLY A 5 -79.08 -0.25 -42.45
C GLY A 5 -80.53 -0.15 -41.97
N THR A 6 -80.69 0.16 -40.69
CA THR A 6 -81.84 0.90 -40.15
C THR A 6 -81.44 1.67 -38.89
N ARG A 7 -81.98 2.89 -38.79
CA ARG A 7 -81.66 3.96 -37.83
C ARG A 7 -82.62 3.93 -36.62
N ARG A 8 -82.17 4.62 -35.56
CA ARG A 8 -82.90 5.33 -34.47
C ARG A 8 -83.40 4.48 -33.28
N ALA A 9 -82.99 4.82 -32.06
CA ALA A 9 -83.58 5.89 -31.25
C ALA A 9 -82.76 6.15 -29.98
N ALA A 10 -82.77 7.41 -29.54
CA ALA A 10 -82.15 7.91 -28.32
C ALA A 10 -83.00 7.59 -27.08
N GLY A 11 -82.36 7.51 -25.92
CA GLY A 11 -83.03 7.63 -24.62
C GLY A 11 -82.23 7.10 -23.43
N GLY A 12 -81.87 7.98 -22.50
CA GLY A 12 -81.72 7.62 -21.08
C GLY A 12 -80.32 7.71 -20.48
N THR A 13 -80.03 8.87 -19.92
CA THR A 13 -78.99 9.14 -18.91
C THR A 13 -79.00 8.12 -17.77
N ARG A 14 -77.87 7.44 -17.53
CA ARG A 14 -77.49 6.90 -16.22
C ARG A 14 -76.03 7.20 -15.94
N THR A 15 -75.82 8.11 -15.01
CA THR A 15 -74.54 8.41 -14.37
C THR A 15 -74.03 7.18 -13.63
N ALA A 16 -73.04 6.49 -14.19
CA ALA A 16 -72.28 5.47 -13.48
C ALA A 16 -71.01 6.13 -12.91
N SER A 17 -70.96 6.29 -11.59
CA SER A 17 -69.79 6.79 -10.86
C SER A 17 -68.58 5.92 -11.17
N ARG A 18 -67.53 6.51 -11.75
CA ARG A 18 -66.20 5.91 -11.81
C ARG A 18 -65.70 5.73 -10.37
N ARG A 19 -65.65 4.49 -9.89
CA ARG A 19 -64.86 4.10 -8.71
C ARG A 19 -63.40 4.43 -9.00
N THR A 20 -62.86 5.44 -8.34
CA THR A 20 -61.43 5.67 -8.17
C THR A 20 -60.83 4.45 -7.47
N ARG A 21 -59.82 3.82 -8.09
CA ARG A 21 -58.95 2.85 -7.39
C ARG A 21 -58.15 3.60 -6.33
N PRO A 22 -57.91 3.04 -5.12
CA PRO A 22 -57.06 3.68 -4.13
C PRO A 22 -55.62 3.75 -4.63
N LEU A 23 -54.98 4.91 -4.50
CA LEU A 23 -53.55 5.17 -4.75
C LEU A 23 -52.62 4.48 -3.72
N ASP A 24 -53.13 3.54 -2.92
CA ASP A 24 -52.43 2.98 -1.75
C ASP A 24 -51.29 2.00 -2.09
N ASN A 25 -51.13 1.60 -3.34
CA ASN A 25 -50.19 0.55 -3.77
C ASN A 25 -49.09 0.99 -4.73
N ASP A 26 -48.99 2.28 -5.06
CA ASP A 26 -47.96 2.79 -5.97
C ASP A 26 -46.77 3.36 -5.17
N GLY A 27 -45.55 3.01 -5.56
CA GLY A 27 -44.29 3.51 -4.98
C GLY A 27 -43.42 2.45 -4.30
N VAL A 28 -42.28 2.89 -3.73
CA VAL A 28 -41.25 2.00 -3.16
C VAL A 28 -41.62 1.45 -1.77
N ILE A 29 -42.47 2.13 -1.01
CA ILE A 29 -42.80 1.77 0.39
C ILE A 29 -43.43 0.35 0.52
N PRO A 30 -44.41 -0.06 -0.31
CA PRO A 30 -44.94 -1.43 -0.30
C PRO A 30 -43.90 -2.50 -0.63
N VAL A 31 -42.95 -2.19 -1.52
CA VAL A 31 -41.85 -3.10 -1.91
C VAL A 31 -40.91 -3.31 -0.71
N LEU A 32 -40.53 -2.24 -0.02
CA LEU A 32 -39.73 -2.29 1.20
C LEU A 32 -40.44 -3.06 2.33
N ALA A 33 -41.74 -2.81 2.52
CA ALA A 33 -42.53 -3.50 3.54
C ALA A 33 -42.66 -5.01 3.29
N ARG A 34 -42.71 -5.44 2.02
CA ARG A 34 -42.70 -6.86 1.67
C ARG A 34 -41.32 -7.48 1.89
N ALA A 35 -40.27 -6.83 1.41
CA ALA A 35 -38.90 -7.31 1.52
C ALA A 35 -38.45 -7.43 2.98
N VAL A 36 -38.76 -6.44 3.83
CA VAL A 36 -38.38 -6.47 5.25
C VAL A 36 -39.06 -7.61 6.02
N ARG A 37 -40.31 -7.96 5.67
CA ARG A 37 -41.03 -9.10 6.28
C ARG A 37 -40.48 -10.44 5.83
N GLU A 38 -40.03 -10.56 4.58
CA GLU A 38 -39.33 -11.77 4.10
C GLU A 38 -38.02 -11.99 4.86
N VAL A 39 -37.27 -10.91 5.11
CA VAL A 39 -36.03 -10.96 5.89
C VAL A 39 -36.31 -11.29 7.35
N GLU A 40 -37.32 -10.67 7.98
CA GLU A 40 -37.73 -10.98 9.35
C GLU A 40 -38.13 -12.46 9.50
N ALA A 41 -38.93 -12.99 8.57
CA ALA A 41 -39.33 -14.39 8.56
C ALA A 41 -38.15 -15.35 8.36
N ALA A 42 -37.12 -14.93 7.63
CA ALA A 42 -35.89 -15.70 7.49
C ALA A 42 -35.06 -15.69 8.79
N ALA A 43 -34.94 -14.54 9.46
CA ALA A 43 -34.25 -14.42 10.74
C ALA A 43 -34.93 -15.23 11.86
N GLN A 44 -36.25 -15.47 11.77
CA GLN A 44 -36.96 -16.35 12.69
C GLN A 44 -36.56 -17.82 12.57
N ARG A 45 -36.01 -18.24 11.42
CA ARG A 45 -35.62 -19.64 11.15
C ARG A 45 -34.16 -19.93 11.46
N GLY A 46 -33.39 -18.94 11.91
CA GLY A 46 -31.96 -19.03 12.18
C GLY A 46 -31.19 -17.82 11.64
N PRO A 47 -29.84 -17.86 11.68
CA PRO A 47 -28.99 -16.77 11.19
C PRO A 47 -29.28 -16.45 9.72
N LEU A 48 -29.23 -15.17 9.37
CA LEU A 48 -29.55 -14.72 8.01
C LEU A 48 -28.53 -15.23 6.99
N LYS A 49 -29.01 -15.97 5.99
CA LYS A 49 -28.22 -16.39 4.82
C LYS A 49 -27.85 -15.19 3.94
N ALA A 50 -26.81 -15.36 3.13
CA ALA A 50 -26.26 -14.36 2.22
C ALA A 50 -27.33 -13.53 1.47
N SER A 51 -28.25 -14.19 0.74
CA SER A 51 -29.31 -13.50 -0.02
C SER A 51 -30.18 -12.58 0.84
N ASN A 52 -30.44 -12.97 2.09
CA ASN A 52 -31.31 -12.21 3.00
C ASN A 52 -30.55 -11.08 3.71
N ARG A 53 -29.22 -11.22 3.92
CA ARG A 53 -28.34 -10.13 4.38
C ARG A 53 -28.26 -9.00 3.35
N SER A 54 -28.11 -9.34 2.06
CA SER A 54 -28.11 -8.35 0.97
C SER A 54 -29.48 -7.66 0.86
N LYS A 55 -30.59 -8.40 0.98
CA LYS A 55 -31.95 -7.82 1.07
C LYS A 55 -32.10 -6.89 2.29
N PHE A 56 -31.62 -7.31 3.46
CA PHE A 56 -31.67 -6.49 4.68
C PHE A 56 -30.99 -5.13 4.51
N GLN A 57 -29.75 -5.14 4.00
CA GLN A 57 -28.97 -3.94 3.76
C GLN A 57 -29.60 -3.06 2.68
N ALA A 58 -30.07 -3.64 1.58
CA ALA A 58 -30.75 -2.91 0.50
C ALA A 58 -32.01 -2.19 1.00
N VAL A 59 -32.82 -2.86 1.83
CA VAL A 59 -34.02 -2.26 2.45
C VAL A 59 -33.63 -1.10 3.37
N ALA A 60 -32.56 -1.24 4.17
CA ALA A 60 -32.10 -0.18 5.06
C ALA A 60 -31.62 1.08 4.31
N LEU A 61 -30.88 0.90 3.20
CA LEU A 61 -30.40 1.99 2.36
C LEU A 61 -31.57 2.73 1.69
N LEU A 62 -32.45 2.00 1.01
CA LEU A 62 -33.62 2.59 0.33
C LEU A 62 -34.59 3.26 1.32
N MET A 63 -34.75 2.70 2.52
CA MET A 63 -35.56 3.33 3.56
C MET A 63 -35.00 4.69 3.97
N ARG A 64 -33.66 4.82 4.08
CA ARG A 64 -33.00 6.09 4.43
C ARG A 64 -33.15 7.11 3.32
N GLU A 65 -32.90 6.71 2.08
CA GLU A 65 -33.06 7.54 0.89
C GLU A 65 -34.50 8.06 0.76
N GLU A 66 -35.49 7.16 0.89
CA GLU A 66 -36.91 7.54 0.78
C GLU A 66 -37.34 8.42 1.96
N ARG A 67 -36.84 8.17 3.18
CA ARG A 67 -37.13 9.03 4.33
C ARG A 67 -36.56 10.44 4.16
N ALA A 68 -35.37 10.56 3.55
CA ALA A 68 -34.78 11.87 3.23
C ALA A 68 -35.59 12.59 2.15
N ARG A 69 -36.00 11.87 1.09
CA ARG A 69 -36.84 12.41 0.01
C ARG A 69 -38.19 12.93 0.52
N VAL A 70 -38.92 12.12 1.31
CA VAL A 70 -40.23 12.50 1.88
C VAL A 70 -40.13 13.75 2.79
N LYS A 71 -39.00 13.94 3.47
CA LYS A 71 -38.75 15.15 4.28
C LYS A 71 -38.44 16.38 3.44
N ALA A 72 -37.75 16.21 2.31
CA ALA A 72 -37.33 17.30 1.42
C ALA A 72 -38.42 17.73 0.42
N ASP A 73 -39.39 16.86 0.14
CA ASP A 73 -40.46 17.10 -0.83
C ASP A 73 -41.43 18.20 -0.35
N GLN A 74 -41.50 19.29 -1.12
CA GLN A 74 -42.34 20.47 -0.84
C GLN A 74 -43.75 20.36 -1.43
N GLU A 75 -44.03 19.35 -2.27
CA GLU A 75 -45.34 19.14 -2.90
C GLU A 75 -46.29 18.33 -2.01
N LEU A 76 -45.76 17.60 -1.03
CA LEU A 76 -46.55 16.81 -0.08
C LEU A 76 -47.23 17.70 0.98
N THR A 77 -48.52 17.45 1.21
CA THR A 77 -49.21 18.04 2.37
C THR A 77 -48.67 17.45 3.68
N ASP A 78 -48.75 18.21 4.78
CA ASP A 78 -48.26 17.76 6.09
C ASP A 78 -48.89 16.44 6.55
N ALA A 79 -50.16 16.21 6.21
CA ALA A 79 -50.87 14.96 6.51
C ALA A 79 -50.29 13.77 5.71
N GLN A 80 -50.02 13.96 4.41
CA GLN A 80 -49.43 12.92 3.56
C GLN A 80 -47.98 12.61 3.96
N ARG A 81 -47.20 13.66 4.29
CA ARG A 81 -45.83 13.51 4.80
C ARG A 81 -45.81 12.71 6.10
N ALA A 82 -46.70 13.03 7.05
CA ALA A 82 -46.81 12.30 8.31
C ALA A 82 -47.21 10.82 8.10
N GLU A 83 -48.10 10.54 7.15
CA GLU A 83 -48.52 9.17 6.85
C GLU A 83 -47.38 8.34 6.23
N GLN A 84 -46.65 8.89 5.25
CA GLN A 84 -45.53 8.20 4.62
C GLN A 84 -44.38 7.94 5.59
N LEU A 85 -44.03 8.92 6.43
CA LEU A 85 -43.02 8.76 7.49
C LEU A 85 -43.43 7.67 8.49
N LYS A 86 -44.70 7.61 8.89
CA LYS A 86 -45.22 6.56 9.77
C LYS A 86 -45.08 5.16 9.17
N ARG A 87 -45.31 5.01 7.85
CA ARG A 87 -45.12 3.73 7.13
C ARG A 87 -43.64 3.33 7.10
N LEU A 88 -42.74 4.27 6.85
CA LEU A 88 -41.28 4.04 6.88
C LEU A 88 -40.76 3.71 8.29
N ASP A 89 -41.27 4.35 9.33
CA ASP A 89 -40.93 4.02 10.72
C ASP A 89 -41.39 2.60 11.09
N GLY A 90 -42.48 2.11 10.49
CA GLY A 90 -42.89 0.71 10.58
C GLY A 90 -41.87 -0.26 9.98
N VAL A 91 -41.29 0.07 8.82
CA VAL A 91 -40.20 -0.70 8.20
C VAL A 91 -38.95 -0.66 9.07
N ALA A 92 -38.58 0.52 9.58
CA ALA A 92 -37.43 0.71 10.48
C ALA A 92 -37.56 -0.13 11.77
N THR A 93 -38.77 -0.22 12.32
CA THR A 93 -39.06 -1.04 13.50
C THR A 93 -38.80 -2.53 13.24
N ILE A 94 -39.16 -3.03 12.05
CA ILE A 94 -38.93 -4.42 11.67
C ILE A 94 -37.43 -4.68 11.44
N LEU A 95 -36.71 -3.74 10.80
CA LEU A 95 -35.25 -3.83 10.66
C LEU A 95 -34.56 -3.89 12.03
N ALA A 96 -34.96 -3.03 12.96
CA ALA A 96 -34.40 -3.00 14.31
C ALA A 96 -34.68 -4.31 15.08
N LYS A 97 -35.89 -4.85 15.00
CA LYS A 97 -36.23 -6.17 15.59
C LYS A 97 -35.43 -7.31 14.99
N THR A 98 -35.17 -7.25 13.69
CA THR A 98 -34.35 -8.25 12.98
C THR A 98 -32.89 -8.16 13.41
N ALA A 99 -32.32 -6.96 13.51
CA ALA A 99 -30.95 -6.74 13.98
C ALA A 99 -30.75 -7.08 15.47
N ALA A 100 -31.77 -6.91 16.30
CA ALA A 100 -31.75 -7.35 17.70
C ALA A 100 -31.74 -8.89 17.85
N ARG A 101 -32.26 -9.61 16.85
CA ARG A 101 -32.28 -11.08 16.82
C ARG A 101 -31.03 -11.68 16.18
N ASP A 102 -30.54 -11.05 15.12
CA ASP A 102 -29.29 -11.42 14.44
C ASP A 102 -28.32 -10.24 14.55
N THR A 103 -27.48 -10.25 15.58
CA THR A 103 -26.54 -9.17 15.86
C THR A 103 -25.48 -9.01 14.76
N SER A 104 -25.27 -10.04 13.93
CA SER A 104 -24.30 -10.00 12.84
C SER A 104 -24.70 -9.08 11.67
N VAL A 105 -25.94 -8.58 11.64
CA VAL A 105 -26.38 -7.60 10.63
C VAL A 105 -26.36 -6.16 11.14
N ILE A 106 -26.06 -5.91 12.42
CA ILE A 106 -25.96 -4.55 12.98
C ILE A 106 -24.89 -3.73 12.24
N GLN A 107 -23.75 -4.36 11.93
CA GLN A 107 -22.67 -3.72 11.17
C GLN A 107 -23.09 -3.29 9.76
N LEU A 108 -24.12 -3.90 9.17
CA LEU A 108 -24.63 -3.51 7.85
C LEU A 108 -25.50 -2.23 7.90
N LEU A 109 -25.88 -1.78 9.09
CA LEU A 109 -26.67 -0.58 9.31
C LEU A 109 -25.81 0.66 9.62
N THR A 110 -24.50 0.55 9.77
CA THR A 110 -23.65 1.73 10.01
C THR A 110 -23.57 2.59 8.74
N GLU A 111 -23.27 3.89 8.88
CA GLU A 111 -23.11 4.78 7.72
C GLU A 111 -21.86 4.42 6.90
N GLU A 112 -20.86 3.80 7.52
CA GLU A 112 -19.60 3.35 6.91
C GLU A 112 -19.69 1.92 6.33
N ALA A 113 -20.86 1.27 6.38
CA ALA A 113 -21.02 -0.10 5.91
C ALA A 113 -20.83 -0.21 4.39
N SER A 114 -19.86 -1.02 3.96
CA SER A 114 -19.63 -1.26 2.53
C SER A 114 -20.82 -1.98 1.88
N VAL A 115 -21.21 -1.55 0.68
CA VAL A 115 -22.37 -2.09 -0.05
C VAL A 115 -21.91 -3.08 -1.11
N SER A 116 -22.18 -4.37 -0.89
CA SER A 116 -21.82 -5.45 -1.83
C SER A 116 -22.54 -5.32 -3.18
N GLU A 117 -21.98 -5.90 -4.26
CA GLU A 117 -22.66 -5.93 -5.57
C GLU A 117 -24.02 -6.62 -5.50
N ALA A 118 -24.14 -7.73 -4.76
CA ALA A 118 -25.42 -8.40 -4.55
C ALA A 118 -26.45 -7.46 -3.87
N THR A 119 -26.01 -6.63 -2.92
CA THR A 119 -26.86 -5.59 -2.30
C THR A 119 -27.27 -4.54 -3.33
N ARG A 120 -26.36 -4.09 -4.20
CA ARG A 120 -26.67 -3.12 -5.28
C ARG A 120 -27.68 -3.68 -6.29
N THR A 121 -27.52 -4.93 -6.71
CA THR A 121 -28.49 -5.60 -7.60
C THR A 121 -29.87 -5.70 -6.96
N VAL A 122 -29.93 -6.14 -5.71
CA VAL A 122 -31.20 -6.25 -4.98
C VAL A 122 -31.84 -4.88 -4.75
N LYS A 123 -31.05 -3.86 -4.43
CA LYS A 123 -31.49 -2.46 -4.33
C LYS A 123 -32.13 -2.00 -5.64
N ARG A 124 -31.43 -2.19 -6.76
CA ARG A 124 -31.91 -1.85 -8.10
C ARG A 124 -33.22 -2.56 -8.46
N ASP A 125 -33.32 -3.86 -8.22
CA ASP A 125 -34.54 -4.63 -8.49
C ASP A 125 -35.74 -4.08 -7.67
N MET A 126 -35.49 -3.65 -6.43
CA MET A 126 -36.52 -3.01 -5.60
C MET A 126 -36.90 -1.61 -6.11
N MET A 127 -35.96 -0.84 -6.64
CA MET A 127 -36.23 0.48 -7.25
C MET A 127 -37.08 0.34 -8.52
N ILE A 128 -36.75 -0.64 -9.38
CA ILE A 128 -37.52 -0.96 -10.58
C ILE A 128 -38.94 -1.41 -10.19
N ALA A 129 -39.07 -2.32 -9.21
CA ALA A 129 -40.36 -2.78 -8.73
C ALA A 129 -41.20 -1.66 -8.06
N GLY A 130 -40.54 -0.64 -7.49
CA GLY A 130 -41.15 0.53 -6.89
C GLY A 130 -41.45 1.68 -7.86
N GLY A 131 -41.09 1.54 -9.14
CA GLY A 131 -41.36 2.55 -10.18
C GLY A 131 -40.47 3.80 -10.11
N MET A 132 -39.26 3.72 -9.52
CA MET A 132 -38.33 4.85 -9.45
C MET A 132 -37.42 4.93 -10.69
N GLU A 133 -37.12 6.15 -11.15
CA GLU A 133 -36.12 6.39 -12.20
C GLU A 133 -34.72 6.07 -11.68
N LEU A 134 -33.98 5.22 -12.39
CA LEU A 134 -32.61 4.84 -12.06
C LEU A 134 -31.64 5.94 -12.49
N GLN A 135 -30.65 6.24 -11.65
CA GLN A 135 -29.56 7.12 -12.06
C GLN A 135 -28.68 6.44 -13.14
N PRO A 136 -28.00 7.19 -14.02
CA PRO A 136 -27.15 6.63 -15.08
C PRO A 136 -26.11 5.62 -14.59
N GLU A 137 -25.58 5.82 -13.38
CA GLU A 137 -24.59 4.96 -12.72
C GLU A 137 -25.17 3.58 -12.33
N GLU A 138 -26.49 3.46 -12.14
CA GLU A 138 -27.18 2.22 -11.77
C GLU A 138 -27.69 1.42 -13.00
N LEU A 139 -27.61 2.01 -14.20
CA LEU A 139 -27.99 1.37 -15.48
C LEU A 139 -26.87 0.50 -16.08
N VAL A 140 -25.61 0.71 -15.68
CA VAL A 140 -24.44 0.04 -16.28
C VAL A 140 -24.26 -1.39 -15.72
N ILE A 141 -25.03 -2.33 -16.25
CA ILE A 141 -24.72 -3.77 -16.18
C ILE A 141 -25.01 -4.41 -17.55
N ALA A 142 -24.38 -3.90 -18.60
CA ALA A 142 -23.74 -4.84 -19.49
C ALA A 142 -22.38 -5.06 -18.84
N ALA A 143 -21.99 -6.31 -18.60
CA ALA A 143 -20.59 -6.61 -18.30
C ALA A 143 -19.78 -5.94 -19.42
N GLU A 144 -19.16 -4.80 -19.12
CA GLU A 144 -18.20 -4.25 -20.03
C GLU A 144 -17.21 -5.39 -20.27
N PRO A 145 -16.95 -5.79 -21.53
CA PRO A 145 -15.87 -6.70 -21.79
C PRO A 145 -14.67 -6.14 -21.04
N SER A 146 -14.03 -6.99 -20.22
CA SER A 146 -12.85 -6.62 -19.41
C SER A 146 -12.05 -5.61 -20.20
N PRO A 147 -11.80 -4.39 -19.68
CA PRO A 147 -11.35 -3.27 -20.47
C PRO A 147 -10.28 -3.79 -21.41
N VAL A 148 -10.57 -3.73 -22.72
CA VAL A 148 -9.60 -4.17 -23.73
C VAL A 148 -8.39 -3.33 -23.41
N VAL A 149 -7.39 -4.02 -22.88
CA VAL A 149 -6.15 -3.44 -22.40
C VAL A 149 -5.70 -2.49 -23.50
N GLU A 150 -5.76 -1.19 -23.23
CA GLU A 150 -5.22 -0.20 -24.14
C GLU A 150 -3.78 -0.62 -24.39
N SER A 151 -3.48 -0.98 -25.63
CA SER A 151 -2.12 -1.28 -26.03
C SER A 151 -1.32 -0.01 -25.76
N PRO A 152 -0.17 -0.09 -25.08
CA PRO A 152 0.55 1.11 -24.68
C PRO A 152 0.79 1.98 -25.91
N VAL A 153 0.47 3.27 -25.80
CA VAL A 153 0.62 4.29 -26.86
C VAL A 153 2.05 4.31 -27.44
N ARG A 154 3.03 3.78 -26.71
CA ARG A 154 4.38 3.46 -27.17
C ARG A 154 4.75 2.04 -26.71
N SER A 155 4.61 1.05 -27.60
CA SER A 155 5.13 -0.30 -27.35
C SER A 155 6.33 -0.58 -28.24
N VAL A 156 7.42 -1.06 -27.65
CA VAL A 156 8.63 -1.48 -28.37
C VAL A 156 8.79 -2.98 -28.21
N VAL A 157 9.10 -3.68 -29.30
CA VAL A 157 9.51 -5.08 -29.27
C VAL A 157 10.95 -5.16 -29.79
N PRO A 158 11.94 -5.46 -28.92
CA PRO A 158 13.32 -5.64 -29.35
C PRO A 158 13.46 -6.75 -30.39
N GLN A 159 14.35 -6.58 -31.37
CA GLN A 159 14.59 -7.56 -32.44
C GLN A 159 14.96 -8.95 -31.90
N ALA A 160 15.76 -9.02 -30.83
CA ALA A 160 16.14 -10.28 -30.20
C ALA A 160 14.92 -11.04 -29.62
N VAL A 161 13.88 -10.33 -29.16
CA VAL A 161 12.63 -10.96 -28.68
C VAL A 161 11.88 -11.56 -29.85
N VAL A 162 11.79 -10.84 -30.99
CA VAL A 162 11.18 -11.35 -32.21
C VAL A 162 11.89 -12.62 -32.67
N GLN A 163 13.23 -12.62 -32.71
CA GLN A 163 14.03 -13.78 -33.07
C GLN A 163 13.76 -14.99 -32.17
N ARG A 164 13.66 -14.79 -30.85
CA ARG A 164 13.31 -15.86 -29.92
C ARG A 164 11.90 -16.39 -30.13
N GLN A 165 10.92 -15.52 -30.34
CA GLN A 165 9.54 -15.94 -30.63
C GLN A 165 9.46 -16.75 -31.93
N LEU A 166 10.24 -16.38 -32.95
CA LEU A 166 10.35 -17.15 -34.19
C LEU A 166 11.06 -18.49 -33.99
N ALA A 167 12.05 -18.56 -33.10
CA ALA A 167 12.75 -19.80 -32.76
C ALA A 167 11.91 -20.76 -31.89
N ASN A 168 10.98 -20.23 -31.10
CA ASN A 168 10.06 -21.00 -30.28
C ASN A 168 8.60 -20.52 -30.47
N PRO A 169 7.99 -20.79 -31.64
CA PRO A 169 6.68 -20.24 -31.99
C PRO A 169 5.52 -20.85 -31.20
N PHE A 170 5.73 -21.98 -30.53
CA PHE A 170 4.73 -22.68 -29.75
C PHE A 170 5.22 -22.89 -28.32
N LEU A 171 4.69 -22.12 -27.37
CA LEU A 171 4.77 -22.48 -25.96
C LEU A 171 3.80 -23.65 -25.72
N PRO A 172 4.25 -24.78 -25.14
CA PRO A 172 3.37 -25.89 -24.85
C PRO A 172 2.25 -25.43 -23.90
N PRO A 173 0.98 -25.79 -24.15
CA PRO A 173 -0.11 -25.47 -23.24
C PRO A 173 0.11 -26.18 -21.90
N ASP A 174 0.07 -25.42 -20.80
CA ASP A 174 0.11 -25.96 -19.45
C ASP A 174 -1.32 -26.29 -18.98
N PHE A 175 -1.70 -27.56 -19.09
CA PHE A 175 -3.04 -28.02 -18.69
C PHE A 175 -3.24 -28.09 -17.18
N ALA A 176 -2.19 -27.94 -16.36
CA ALA A 176 -2.34 -27.88 -14.91
C ALA A 176 -3.14 -26.64 -14.45
N LEU A 177 -3.30 -25.64 -15.34
CA LEU A 177 -4.21 -24.51 -15.14
C LEU A 177 -5.70 -24.90 -15.10
N ALA A 178 -6.10 -26.02 -15.70
CA ALA A 178 -7.48 -26.47 -15.74
C ALA A 178 -7.99 -26.96 -14.37
N ASP A 179 -7.08 -27.41 -13.51
CA ASP A 179 -7.39 -28.00 -12.19
C ASP A 179 -7.38 -26.97 -11.05
N GLN A 180 -7.39 -25.66 -11.35
CA GLN A 180 -7.40 -24.66 -10.28
C GLN A 180 -8.69 -24.77 -9.45
N PRO A 181 -8.59 -24.91 -8.11
CA PRO A 181 -9.75 -25.03 -7.25
C PRO A 181 -10.59 -23.75 -7.32
N VAL A 182 -11.89 -23.91 -7.55
CA VAL A 182 -12.85 -22.81 -7.47
C VAL A 182 -13.25 -22.64 -6.01
N ALA A 183 -13.06 -21.45 -5.44
CA ALA A 183 -13.58 -21.17 -4.11
C ALA A 183 -15.11 -21.13 -4.13
N HIS A 184 -15.72 -21.83 -3.19
CA HIS A 184 -17.15 -21.80 -2.95
C HIS A 184 -17.41 -21.20 -1.57
N PRO A 185 -17.30 -19.87 -1.44
CA PRO A 185 -17.47 -19.23 -0.14
C PRO A 185 -18.91 -19.44 0.35
N ARG A 186 -19.05 -19.82 1.62
CA ARG A 186 -20.32 -20.12 2.27
C ARG A 186 -20.60 -19.12 3.39
N ARG A 187 -19.71 -19.05 4.39
CA ARG A 187 -19.88 -18.18 5.56
C ARG A 187 -19.41 -16.77 5.25
N LEU A 188 -18.34 -16.63 4.48
CA LEU A 188 -17.67 -15.38 4.19
C LEU A 188 -18.13 -14.73 2.87
N ALA A 189 -19.05 -15.37 2.13
CA ALA A 189 -19.49 -14.95 0.79
C ALA A 189 -19.98 -13.49 0.68
N ASN A 190 -20.46 -12.91 1.79
CA ASN A 190 -21.01 -11.56 1.85
C ASN A 190 -20.21 -10.60 2.74
N TRP A 191 -19.03 -11.03 3.20
CA TRP A 191 -18.15 -10.18 3.98
C TRP A 191 -17.18 -9.46 3.04
N GLU A 192 -17.01 -8.16 3.29
CA GLU A 192 -15.83 -7.44 2.80
C GLU A 192 -14.66 -7.89 3.67
N LEU A 193 -13.70 -8.60 3.08
CA LEU A 193 -12.65 -9.27 3.84
C LEU A 193 -11.35 -8.48 3.89
N PHE A 194 -11.13 -7.47 3.05
CA PHE A 194 -9.86 -6.76 3.07
C PHE A 194 -9.68 -5.96 4.35
N GLY A 195 -10.69 -5.21 4.79
CA GLY A 195 -10.63 -4.50 6.07
C GLY A 195 -10.29 -5.44 7.24
N PRO A 196 -11.04 -6.55 7.45
CA PRO A 196 -10.71 -7.54 8.46
C PRO A 196 -9.33 -8.19 8.31
N LEU A 197 -8.88 -8.50 7.09
CA LEU A 197 -7.56 -9.08 6.84
C LEU A 197 -6.44 -8.10 7.15
N PHE A 198 -6.57 -6.81 6.84
CA PHE A 198 -5.57 -5.81 7.21
C PHE A 198 -5.54 -5.61 8.73
N LYS A 199 -6.70 -5.51 9.37
CA LYS A 199 -6.83 -5.45 10.84
C LYS A 199 -6.24 -6.67 11.53
N SER A 200 -6.21 -7.83 10.88
CA SER A 200 -5.57 -9.03 11.44
C SER A 200 -4.08 -8.84 11.73
N PHE A 201 -3.39 -7.99 10.97
CA PHE A 201 -1.99 -7.62 11.22
C PHE A 201 -1.83 -6.53 12.28
N GLU A 202 -2.90 -5.82 12.64
CA GLU A 202 -2.91 -4.83 13.72
C GLU A 202 -3.21 -5.47 15.08
N TYR A 203 -4.21 -6.37 15.15
CA TYR A 203 -4.73 -6.93 16.40
C TYR A 203 -4.40 -8.43 16.61
N GLY A 204 -4.00 -9.16 15.56
CA GLY A 204 -3.80 -10.61 15.60
C GLY A 204 -2.36 -11.07 15.85
N ALA A 205 -1.50 -10.16 16.33
CA ALA A 205 -0.05 -10.32 16.32
C ALA A 205 0.45 -11.42 17.29
N GLY A 206 -0.14 -11.52 18.49
CA GLY A 206 0.04 -12.64 19.42
C GLY A 206 1.50 -12.91 19.80
N GLY A 207 2.38 -11.90 19.72
CA GLY A 207 3.81 -11.99 20.03
C GLY A 207 4.73 -12.47 18.92
N GLY A 208 4.21 -12.96 17.78
CA GLY A 208 5.02 -13.68 16.77
C GLY A 208 5.32 -12.87 15.51
N ALA A 209 6.57 -12.94 15.02
CA ALA A 209 6.95 -12.40 13.72
C ALA A 209 6.12 -13.05 12.59
N ALA A 210 5.71 -12.25 11.61
CA ALA A 210 4.91 -12.66 10.46
C ALA A 210 5.77 -13.44 9.45
N SER A 211 6.18 -14.64 9.84
CA SER A 211 6.93 -15.55 8.97
C SER A 211 6.23 -16.90 8.91
N MET A 212 5.98 -17.38 7.69
CA MET A 212 5.50 -18.74 7.44
C MET A 212 6.50 -19.75 8.02
N PRO A 213 6.02 -20.93 8.42
CA PRO A 213 6.92 -22.04 8.75
C PRO A 213 7.72 -22.41 7.50
N LEU A 214 9.05 -22.34 7.60
CA LEU A 214 9.95 -22.77 6.53
C LEU A 214 10.50 -24.19 6.84
N PRO A 215 10.65 -25.05 5.83
CA PRO A 215 11.17 -26.39 6.02
C PRO A 215 12.67 -26.36 6.31
N GLU A 216 13.14 -27.32 7.11
CA GLU A 216 14.57 -27.52 7.35
C GLU A 216 15.29 -27.87 6.02
N PRO A 217 16.41 -27.19 5.70
CA PRO A 217 17.11 -27.40 4.46
C PRO A 217 17.87 -28.73 4.45
N SER A 218 17.80 -29.45 3.34
CA SER A 218 18.58 -30.68 3.15
C SER A 218 20.08 -30.43 2.93
N THR A 219 20.44 -29.19 2.53
CA THR A 219 21.81 -28.78 2.24
C THR A 219 21.98 -27.28 2.50
N LEU A 220 23.17 -26.87 2.96
CA LEU A 220 23.58 -25.46 3.07
C LEU A 220 24.45 -25.03 1.89
N HIS A 221 24.40 -25.74 0.77
CA HIS A 221 25.12 -25.37 -0.44
C HIS A 221 24.14 -25.11 -1.59
N SER A 222 24.39 -24.05 -2.35
CA SER A 222 23.71 -23.83 -3.63
C SER A 222 24.11 -24.91 -4.64
N LYS A 223 23.35 -25.04 -5.74
CA LYS A 223 23.75 -25.90 -6.86
C LYS A 223 25.08 -25.50 -7.49
N SER A 224 25.47 -24.23 -7.33
CA SER A 224 26.76 -23.67 -7.74
C SER A 224 27.91 -23.94 -6.75
N GLY A 225 27.64 -24.57 -5.61
CA GLY A 225 28.64 -24.93 -4.60
C GLY A 225 28.89 -23.85 -3.52
N THR A 226 28.23 -22.70 -3.61
CA THR A 226 28.35 -21.61 -2.63
C THR A 226 27.67 -21.98 -1.32
N THR A 227 28.37 -21.78 -0.19
CA THR A 227 27.78 -21.97 1.14
C THR A 227 26.73 -20.90 1.42
N LEU A 228 25.53 -21.35 1.79
CA LEU A 228 24.37 -20.55 2.13
C LEU A 228 24.24 -20.44 3.64
N MET A 229 23.69 -19.32 4.10
CA MET A 229 23.21 -19.22 5.48
C MET A 229 21.94 -20.06 5.65
N LYS A 230 21.69 -20.55 6.88
CA LYS A 230 20.54 -21.43 7.16
C LYS A 230 19.22 -20.85 6.65
N HIS A 231 18.98 -19.57 6.93
CA HIS A 231 17.75 -18.88 6.52
C HIS A 231 17.58 -18.80 4.99
N GLN A 232 18.69 -18.67 4.24
CA GLN A 232 18.66 -18.66 2.78
C GLN A 232 18.29 -20.06 2.26
N ALA A 233 18.89 -21.10 2.86
CA ALA A 233 18.63 -22.48 2.50
C ALA A 233 17.19 -22.92 2.80
N GLU A 234 16.59 -22.43 3.91
CA GLU A 234 15.18 -22.66 4.26
C GLU A 234 14.20 -22.13 3.20
N LEU A 235 14.44 -20.91 2.68
CA LEU A 235 13.60 -20.35 1.61
C LEU A 235 13.75 -21.16 0.31
N VAL A 236 14.99 -21.53 -0.02
CA VAL A 236 15.30 -22.39 -1.18
C VAL A 236 14.60 -23.75 -1.05
N ALA A 237 14.60 -24.31 0.15
CA ALA A 237 13.89 -25.55 0.45
C ALA A 237 12.37 -25.38 0.27
N ALA A 238 11.76 -24.29 0.76
CA ALA A 238 10.33 -24.02 0.54
C ALA A 238 9.99 -23.95 -0.96
N ALA A 239 10.82 -23.27 -1.76
CA ALA A 239 10.66 -23.22 -3.21
C ALA A 239 10.78 -24.62 -3.85
N SER A 240 11.76 -25.43 -3.42
CA SER A 240 11.92 -26.80 -3.93
C SER A 240 10.74 -27.73 -3.59
N HIS A 241 10.10 -27.54 -2.43
CA HIS A 241 8.92 -28.30 -1.99
C HIS A 241 7.61 -27.88 -2.69
N GLY A 242 7.65 -26.90 -3.60
CA GLY A 242 6.49 -26.50 -4.39
C GLY A 242 5.87 -25.16 -3.99
N HIS A 243 6.41 -24.45 -3.00
CA HIS A 243 5.94 -23.10 -2.69
C HIS A 243 6.33 -22.12 -3.81
N ARG A 244 5.42 -21.22 -4.21
CA ARG A 244 5.59 -20.38 -5.42
C ARG A 244 5.34 -18.90 -5.24
N THR A 245 4.76 -18.46 -4.13
CA THR A 245 4.52 -17.03 -3.88
C THR A 245 5.26 -16.61 -2.63
N PHE A 246 6.04 -15.53 -2.67
CA PHE A 246 6.79 -15.09 -1.49
C PHE A 246 6.73 -13.58 -1.32
N LEU A 247 6.32 -13.12 -0.15
CA LEU A 247 6.58 -11.76 0.32
C LEU A 247 7.80 -11.82 1.23
N LEU A 248 8.97 -11.55 0.66
CA LEU A 248 10.24 -11.55 1.40
C LEU A 248 10.44 -10.18 2.06
N ALA A 249 9.97 -10.09 3.29
CA ALA A 249 10.00 -8.92 4.17
C ALA A 249 11.17 -8.95 5.18
N ASP A 250 12.19 -9.76 4.90
CA ASP A 250 13.43 -9.80 5.67
C ASP A 250 14.06 -8.42 5.82
N GLU A 251 14.68 -8.19 6.98
CA GLU A 251 15.44 -6.96 7.23
C GLU A 251 16.48 -6.71 6.10
N PRO A 252 16.69 -5.45 5.69
CA PRO A 252 17.67 -5.14 4.64
C PRO A 252 19.06 -5.68 4.99
N GLY A 253 19.77 -6.27 4.02
CA GLY A 253 21.10 -6.84 4.27
C GLY A 253 21.12 -8.37 4.50
N LEU A 254 19.97 -9.04 4.69
CA LEU A 254 19.89 -10.51 4.81
C LEU A 254 19.99 -11.28 3.47
N GLY A 255 20.37 -10.60 2.38
CA GLY A 255 20.61 -11.24 1.07
C GLY A 255 19.35 -11.60 0.27
N LYS A 256 18.30 -10.76 0.30
CA LYS A 256 17.04 -10.98 -0.43
C LYS A 256 17.23 -11.27 -1.93
N THR A 257 18.14 -10.55 -2.59
CA THR A 257 18.50 -10.77 -4.00
C THR A 257 18.97 -12.20 -4.24
N ALA A 258 19.97 -12.66 -3.45
CA ALA A 258 20.49 -14.02 -3.53
C ALA A 258 19.39 -15.06 -3.28
N GLN A 259 18.59 -14.86 -2.22
CA GLN A 259 17.47 -15.74 -1.88
C GLN A 259 16.47 -15.88 -3.03
N SER A 260 16.11 -14.79 -3.70
CA SER A 260 15.18 -14.81 -4.82
C SER A 260 15.71 -15.54 -6.06
N LEU A 261 16.98 -15.35 -6.39
CA LEU A 261 17.63 -16.03 -7.52
C LEU A 261 17.75 -17.54 -7.27
N LEU A 262 18.14 -17.91 -6.04
CA LEU A 262 18.26 -19.32 -5.64
C LEU A 262 16.90 -20.01 -5.55
N ALA A 263 15.85 -19.32 -5.08
CA ALA A 263 14.48 -19.83 -5.08
C ALA A 263 13.96 -20.04 -6.52
N ALA A 264 14.27 -19.12 -7.44
CA ALA A 264 13.96 -19.28 -8.87
C ALA A 264 14.65 -20.49 -9.48
N ASP A 265 15.91 -20.73 -9.15
CA ASP A 265 16.64 -21.91 -9.62
C ASP A 265 16.16 -23.22 -8.98
N ALA A 266 15.75 -23.19 -7.72
CA ALA A 266 15.15 -24.36 -7.06
C ALA A 266 13.76 -24.71 -7.63
N ALA A 267 12.98 -23.71 -8.04
CA ALA A 267 11.66 -23.89 -8.64
C ALA A 267 11.69 -24.11 -10.18
N ASP A 268 12.87 -24.07 -10.82
CA ASP A 268 13.06 -24.03 -12.28
C ASP A 268 12.17 -22.97 -12.98
N ALA A 269 12.08 -21.79 -12.36
CA ALA A 269 11.19 -20.71 -12.76
C ALA A 269 11.84 -19.76 -13.79
N PHE A 270 12.50 -20.31 -14.81
CA PHE A 270 13.08 -19.54 -15.92
C PHE A 270 12.31 -19.73 -17.24
N PRO A 271 12.15 -18.69 -18.07
CA PRO A 271 12.74 -17.35 -17.93
C PRO A 271 12.15 -16.57 -16.75
N LEU A 272 12.99 -15.79 -16.08
CA LEU A 272 12.66 -14.99 -14.90
C LEU A 272 12.66 -13.50 -15.26
N LEU A 273 11.55 -12.81 -14.96
CA LEU A 273 11.48 -11.35 -15.06
C LEU A 273 11.82 -10.72 -13.71
N VAL A 274 12.77 -9.80 -13.68
CA VAL A 274 13.12 -9.04 -12.47
C VAL A 274 12.82 -7.56 -12.71
N VAL A 275 11.89 -7.01 -11.93
CA VAL A 275 11.54 -5.59 -11.93
C VAL A 275 12.17 -4.92 -10.73
N VAL A 276 13.00 -3.91 -10.96
CA VAL A 276 13.83 -3.30 -9.91
C VAL A 276 13.91 -1.78 -10.05
N PRO A 277 14.27 -1.01 -9.01
CA PRO A 277 14.63 0.39 -9.19
C PRO A 277 15.77 0.54 -10.22
N ASN A 278 15.76 1.61 -11.02
CA ASN A 278 16.75 1.82 -12.10
C ASN A 278 18.20 1.69 -11.59
N VAL A 279 18.39 2.15 -10.36
CA VAL A 279 19.64 2.26 -9.64
C VAL A 279 20.30 0.92 -9.28
N VAL A 280 19.52 -0.16 -9.12
CA VAL A 280 20.04 -1.49 -8.72
C VAL A 280 20.16 -2.49 -9.87
N LYS A 281 19.80 -2.11 -11.11
CA LYS A 281 19.82 -3.03 -12.27
C LYS A 281 21.17 -3.72 -12.47
N THR A 282 22.26 -2.95 -12.39
CA THR A 282 23.63 -3.47 -12.56
C THR A 282 24.03 -4.38 -11.41
N ASN A 283 23.63 -4.06 -10.18
CA ASN A 283 23.88 -4.92 -9.03
C ASN A 283 23.16 -6.27 -9.16
N TRP A 284 21.91 -6.27 -9.60
CA TRP A 284 21.15 -7.49 -9.88
C TRP A 284 21.82 -8.38 -10.93
N ALA A 285 22.36 -7.79 -12.01
CA ALA A 285 23.11 -8.55 -13.02
C ALA A 285 24.36 -9.22 -12.42
N ARG A 286 25.15 -8.49 -11.61
CA ARG A 286 26.33 -9.04 -10.92
C ARG A 286 25.97 -10.16 -9.94
N GLU A 287 24.88 -9.98 -9.17
CA GLU A 287 24.41 -11.00 -8.23
C GLU A 287 23.89 -12.25 -8.96
N ALA A 288 23.25 -12.09 -10.13
CA ALA A 288 22.85 -13.22 -10.96
C ALA A 288 24.06 -14.05 -11.43
N GLU A 289 25.10 -13.40 -11.94
CA GLU A 289 26.36 -14.07 -12.33
C GLU A 289 27.01 -14.81 -11.15
N ARG A 290 26.95 -14.23 -9.95
CA ARG A 290 27.53 -14.81 -8.74
C ARG A 290 26.75 -16.03 -8.22
N TRP A 291 25.43 -15.91 -8.08
CA TRP A 291 24.61 -16.92 -7.39
C TRP A 291 24.09 -18.01 -8.31
N VAL A 292 23.82 -17.67 -9.57
CA VAL A 292 23.31 -18.58 -10.61
C VAL A 292 24.15 -18.48 -11.89
N PRO A 293 25.47 -18.81 -11.84
CA PRO A 293 26.41 -18.61 -12.96
C PRO A 293 26.02 -19.34 -14.25
N ASN A 294 25.20 -20.39 -14.16
CA ASN A 294 24.71 -21.14 -15.31
C ASN A 294 23.49 -20.50 -16.00
N ARG A 295 22.98 -19.37 -15.49
CA ARG A 295 21.82 -18.64 -16.02
C ARG A 295 22.27 -17.28 -16.53
N ARG A 296 22.02 -17.01 -17.82
CA ARG A 296 22.45 -15.74 -18.43
C ARG A 296 21.47 -14.62 -18.05
N ALA A 297 22.00 -13.47 -17.63
CA ALA A 297 21.21 -12.29 -17.30
C ALA A 297 21.39 -11.19 -18.35
N THR A 298 20.31 -10.47 -18.66
CA THR A 298 20.32 -9.30 -19.54
C THR A 298 19.60 -8.14 -18.87
N VAL A 299 20.12 -6.92 -19.06
CA VAL A 299 19.53 -5.69 -18.51
C VAL A 299 18.88 -4.89 -19.62
N ILE A 300 17.64 -4.45 -19.43
CA ILE A 300 16.95 -3.58 -20.37
C ILE A 300 17.39 -2.13 -20.16
N HIS A 301 17.86 -1.52 -21.25
CA HIS A 301 18.20 -0.10 -21.35
C HIS A 301 17.38 0.55 -22.47
N GLY A 302 16.82 1.73 -22.20
CA GLY A 302 16.07 2.50 -23.20
C GLY A 302 14.98 1.66 -23.86
N ASP A 303 15.08 1.50 -25.18
CA ASP A 303 14.14 0.74 -26.00
C ASP A 303 14.57 -0.74 -26.21
N GLY A 304 15.60 -1.21 -25.51
CA GLY A 304 16.02 -2.62 -25.48
C GLY A 304 16.86 -3.08 -26.66
N GLY A 305 17.60 -2.17 -27.32
CA GLY A 305 18.44 -2.49 -28.49
C GLY A 305 19.51 -3.56 -28.23
N ASP A 306 20.09 -3.56 -27.02
CA ASP A 306 21.19 -4.47 -26.63
C ASP A 306 20.71 -5.69 -25.83
N LEU A 307 19.40 -5.97 -25.85
CA LEU A 307 18.81 -7.09 -25.10
C LEU A 307 19.25 -8.45 -25.69
N ASP A 308 19.75 -9.36 -24.84
CA ASP A 308 19.83 -10.78 -25.21
C ASP A 308 18.45 -11.43 -25.03
N GLY A 309 17.75 -11.63 -26.15
CA GLY A 309 16.45 -12.30 -26.17
C GLY A 309 16.48 -13.73 -25.61
N PHE A 310 17.62 -14.41 -25.60
CA PHE A 310 17.78 -15.79 -25.12
C PHE A 310 18.30 -15.89 -23.68
N ALA A 311 18.42 -14.77 -22.97
CA ALA A 311 18.75 -14.79 -21.55
C ALA A 311 17.68 -15.53 -20.72
N ASP A 312 18.12 -16.14 -19.63
CA ASP A 312 17.27 -16.77 -18.63
C ASP A 312 16.67 -15.74 -17.68
N ILE A 313 17.38 -14.64 -17.42
CA ILE A 313 16.99 -13.58 -16.49
C ILE A 313 16.93 -12.26 -17.24
N VAL A 314 15.77 -11.60 -17.20
CA VAL A 314 15.55 -10.28 -17.83
C VAL A 314 15.30 -9.26 -16.74
N ILE A 315 16.17 -8.25 -16.65
CA ILE A 315 16.12 -7.21 -15.61
C ILE A 315 15.64 -5.90 -16.21
N VAL A 316 14.54 -5.35 -15.69
CA VAL A 316 13.92 -4.10 -16.15
C VAL A 316 13.67 -3.16 -14.97
N ASN A 317 13.66 -1.84 -15.23
CA ASN A 317 13.25 -0.88 -14.21
C ASN A 317 11.78 -0.48 -14.31
N TYR A 318 11.24 0.07 -13.23
CA TYR A 318 9.84 0.54 -13.20
C TYR A 318 9.53 1.65 -14.21
N GLU A 319 10.49 2.50 -14.54
CA GLU A 319 10.31 3.71 -15.36
C GLU A 319 10.10 3.41 -16.85
N ILE A 320 10.61 2.27 -17.33
CA ILE A 320 10.49 1.85 -18.74
C ILE A 320 9.53 0.67 -18.94
N LEU A 321 8.82 0.26 -17.88
CA LEU A 321 7.86 -0.85 -17.95
C LEU A 321 6.75 -0.58 -18.97
N ASP A 322 6.27 0.65 -19.06
CA ASP A 322 5.21 1.07 -19.99
C ASP A 322 5.56 0.74 -21.44
N ARG A 323 6.81 0.96 -21.83
CA ARG A 323 7.33 0.72 -23.20
C ARG A 323 7.42 -0.76 -23.54
N HIS A 324 7.66 -1.60 -22.53
CA HIS A 324 7.98 -3.02 -22.72
C HIS A 324 6.89 -3.98 -22.25
N ALA A 325 5.84 -3.50 -21.57
CA ALA A 325 4.79 -4.33 -20.99
C ALA A 325 4.14 -5.28 -22.01
N GLY A 326 3.99 -4.85 -23.27
CA GLY A 326 3.40 -5.63 -24.35
C GLY A 326 4.10 -6.96 -24.59
N TRP A 327 5.40 -6.93 -24.89
CA TRP A 327 6.17 -8.14 -25.16
C TRP A 327 6.54 -8.88 -23.87
N LEU A 328 6.79 -8.17 -22.76
CA LEU A 328 7.11 -8.79 -21.47
C LEU A 328 6.01 -9.75 -21.03
N GLY A 329 4.74 -9.34 -21.13
CA GLY A 329 3.61 -10.22 -20.84
C GLY A 329 3.42 -11.36 -21.86
N SER A 330 4.08 -11.29 -23.02
CA SER A 330 3.96 -12.27 -24.10
C SER A 330 5.13 -13.25 -24.18
N PHE A 331 6.23 -12.97 -23.49
CA PHE A 331 7.53 -13.65 -23.61
C PHE A 331 7.54 -15.10 -23.10
N GLY A 332 6.63 -15.44 -22.19
CA GLY A 332 6.57 -16.78 -21.58
C GLY A 332 7.47 -16.93 -20.34
N PHE A 333 7.58 -15.89 -19.51
CA PHE A 333 8.24 -15.98 -18.21
C PHE A 333 7.54 -17.02 -17.31
N LYS A 334 8.33 -17.80 -16.57
CA LYS A 334 7.85 -18.75 -15.55
C LYS A 334 7.90 -18.20 -14.13
N GLY A 335 8.59 -17.07 -13.94
CA GLY A 335 8.62 -16.37 -12.67
C GLY A 335 8.79 -14.86 -12.84
N MET A 336 8.43 -14.14 -11.79
CA MET A 336 8.58 -12.70 -11.68
C MET A 336 9.05 -12.32 -10.27
N VAL A 337 10.03 -11.43 -10.20
CA VAL A 337 10.53 -10.84 -8.96
C VAL A 337 10.36 -9.34 -9.04
N VAL A 338 9.74 -8.75 -8.02
CA VAL A 338 9.58 -7.31 -7.86
C VAL A 338 10.41 -6.90 -6.65
N ASP A 339 11.51 -6.19 -6.90
CA ASP A 339 12.39 -5.66 -5.85
C ASP A 339 11.93 -4.28 -5.40
N GLU A 340 12.12 -3.97 -4.13
CA GLU A 340 11.56 -2.78 -3.49
C GLU A 340 10.05 -2.64 -3.78
N ALA A 341 9.27 -3.65 -3.40
CA ALA A 341 7.83 -3.74 -3.68
C ALA A 341 7.01 -2.55 -3.15
N HIS A 342 7.58 -1.70 -2.29
CA HIS A 342 6.96 -0.43 -1.91
C HIS A 342 6.74 0.53 -3.09
N PHE A 343 7.46 0.38 -4.20
CA PHE A 343 7.19 1.11 -5.43
C PHE A 343 5.81 0.77 -6.00
N ILE A 344 5.23 -0.41 -5.76
CA ILE A 344 3.92 -0.77 -6.31
C ILE A 344 2.74 -0.48 -5.37
N LYS A 345 2.93 0.21 -4.23
CA LYS A 345 1.86 0.41 -3.23
C LYS A 345 0.55 1.02 -3.76
N ASN A 346 0.64 2.05 -4.62
CA ASN A 346 -0.53 2.71 -5.19
C ASN A 346 -0.98 2.02 -6.49
N LYS A 347 -2.15 1.37 -6.45
CA LYS A 347 -2.80 0.70 -7.59
C LYS A 347 -3.10 1.62 -8.79
N GLU A 348 -3.42 2.89 -8.55
CA GLU A 348 -3.66 3.85 -9.63
C GLU A 348 -2.38 4.24 -10.38
N SER A 349 -1.19 4.02 -9.79
CA SER A 349 0.06 4.38 -10.45
C SER A 349 0.30 3.52 -11.70
N GLN A 350 0.83 4.12 -12.77
CA GLN A 350 1.10 3.41 -14.03
C GLN A 350 2.00 2.20 -13.81
N ARG A 351 3.05 2.36 -13.00
CA ARG A 351 3.99 1.28 -12.63
C ARG A 351 3.28 0.08 -11.99
N SER A 352 2.37 0.30 -11.05
CA SER A 352 1.61 -0.78 -10.41
C SER A 352 0.70 -1.49 -11.40
N ARG A 353 -0.01 -0.73 -12.25
CA ARG A 353 -0.87 -1.30 -13.28
C ARG A 353 -0.10 -2.23 -14.23
N PHE A 354 1.08 -1.82 -14.70
CA PHE A 354 1.91 -2.67 -15.57
C PHE A 354 2.45 -3.91 -14.86
N VAL A 355 2.91 -3.79 -13.60
CA VAL A 355 3.37 -4.94 -12.82
C VAL A 355 2.25 -5.95 -12.62
N LEU A 356 1.07 -5.50 -12.20
CA LEU A 356 -0.12 -6.37 -12.02
C LEU A 356 -0.53 -7.03 -13.33
N GLN A 357 -0.54 -6.27 -14.43
CA GLN A 357 -0.89 -6.77 -15.76
C GLN A 357 0.07 -7.87 -16.23
N ILE A 358 1.38 -7.68 -16.06
CA ILE A 358 2.38 -8.67 -16.45
C ILE A 358 2.25 -9.93 -15.57
N ALA A 359 2.09 -9.76 -14.26
CA ALA A 359 1.91 -10.87 -13.34
C ALA A 359 0.66 -11.71 -13.67
N GLU A 360 -0.45 -11.07 -14.05
CA GLU A 360 -1.67 -11.76 -14.46
C GLU A 360 -1.50 -12.52 -15.79
N LYS A 361 -0.76 -11.95 -16.74
CA LYS A 361 -0.40 -12.66 -17.98
C LYS A 361 0.49 -13.88 -17.73
N ILE A 362 1.40 -13.79 -16.76
CA ILE A 362 2.23 -14.93 -16.35
C ILE A 362 1.36 -16.02 -15.70
N ARG A 363 0.49 -15.65 -14.74
CA ARG A 363 -0.43 -16.58 -14.07
C ARG A 363 -1.42 -17.26 -15.00
N SER A 364 -1.90 -16.58 -16.03
CA SER A 364 -2.83 -17.19 -16.99
C SER A 364 -2.18 -18.18 -17.95
N ARG A 365 -0.84 -18.26 -17.98
CA ARG A 365 -0.07 -19.14 -18.90
C ARG A 365 0.70 -20.24 -18.20
N VAL A 366 1.04 -20.04 -16.93
CA VAL A 366 1.83 -20.97 -16.11
C VAL A 366 0.99 -21.33 -14.90
N ALA A 367 0.79 -22.62 -14.62
CA ALA A 367 -0.08 -23.06 -13.53
C ALA A 367 0.40 -22.60 -12.14
N ALA A 368 1.71 -22.64 -11.93
CA ALA A 368 2.34 -22.35 -10.64
C ALA A 368 3.60 -21.48 -10.82
N PRO A 369 3.46 -20.22 -11.28
CA PRO A 369 4.61 -19.36 -11.53
C PRO A 369 5.23 -18.91 -10.22
N LEU A 370 6.55 -18.77 -10.17
CA LEU A 370 7.22 -18.20 -9.00
C LEU A 370 7.03 -16.68 -9.00
N LEU A 371 6.28 -16.14 -8.04
CA LEU A 371 6.08 -14.71 -7.86
C LEU A 371 6.68 -14.27 -6.52
N MET A 372 7.64 -13.36 -6.56
CA MET A 372 8.30 -12.85 -5.36
C MET A 372 8.21 -11.33 -5.28
N ALA A 373 7.83 -10.82 -4.12
CA ALA A 373 7.90 -9.40 -3.78
C ALA A 373 8.97 -9.24 -2.68
N LEU A 374 9.98 -8.42 -2.94
CA LEU A 374 11.06 -8.18 -2.00
C LEU A 374 10.90 -6.79 -1.41
N THR A 375 10.95 -6.69 -0.09
CA THR A 375 10.91 -5.40 0.59
C THR A 375 11.73 -5.45 1.87
N GLY A 376 12.52 -4.41 2.12
CA GLY A 376 13.24 -4.24 3.37
C GLY A 376 12.42 -3.54 4.46
N THR A 377 11.39 -2.81 4.04
CA THR A 377 10.53 -1.97 4.88
C THR A 377 9.10 -2.22 4.42
N PRO A 378 8.53 -3.39 4.76
CA PRO A 378 7.23 -3.85 4.26
C PRO A 378 6.06 -2.88 4.56
N LEU A 379 6.17 -2.09 5.63
CA LEU A 379 5.20 -1.07 6.02
C LEU A 379 5.90 0.29 5.97
N ILE A 380 5.58 1.11 4.97
CA ILE A 380 6.07 2.50 4.93
C ILE A 380 5.04 3.43 5.57
N ASN A 381 3.75 3.26 5.25
CA ASN A 381 2.70 4.17 5.69
C ASN A 381 1.48 3.50 6.32
N SER A 382 0.95 2.39 5.77
CA SER A 382 -0.23 1.72 6.34
C SER A 382 -0.29 0.23 5.98
N VAL A 383 -1.11 -0.55 6.69
CA VAL A 383 -1.39 -1.96 6.37
C VAL A 383 -2.07 -2.14 5.00
N GLU A 384 -2.71 -1.10 4.47
CA GLU A 384 -3.31 -1.13 3.13
C GLU A 384 -2.26 -1.16 2.01
N ASP A 385 -1.01 -0.76 2.28
CA ASP A 385 0.11 -0.87 1.32
C ASP A 385 0.30 -2.32 0.85
N PHE A 386 -0.16 -3.32 1.63
CA PHE A 386 -0.13 -4.72 1.24
C PHE A 386 -1.09 -5.09 0.12
N ARG A 387 -2.18 -4.34 -0.10
CA ARG A 387 -3.23 -4.72 -1.06
C ARG A 387 -2.64 -5.00 -2.45
N THR A 388 -1.88 -4.06 -2.98
CA THR A 388 -1.30 -4.19 -4.32
C THR A 388 -0.23 -5.28 -4.38
N ILE A 389 0.50 -5.50 -3.28
CA ILE A 389 1.50 -6.56 -3.17
C ILE A 389 0.83 -7.94 -3.16
N TRP A 390 -0.25 -8.11 -2.38
CA TRP A 390 -1.02 -9.35 -2.32
C TRP A 390 -1.72 -9.66 -3.64
N GLU A 391 -2.19 -8.64 -4.37
CA GLU A 391 -2.75 -8.78 -5.71
C GLU A 391 -1.66 -9.20 -6.72
N TYR A 392 -0.47 -8.61 -6.62
CA TYR A 392 0.70 -9.02 -7.39
C TYR A 392 1.09 -10.47 -7.11
N LEU A 393 1.07 -10.92 -5.85
CA LEU A 393 1.37 -12.31 -5.47
C LEU A 393 0.23 -13.27 -5.83
N GLY A 394 -0.96 -12.76 -6.14
CA GLY A 394 -2.13 -13.56 -6.49
C GLY A 394 -2.86 -14.16 -5.28
N TRP A 395 -2.70 -13.58 -4.09
CA TRP A 395 -3.43 -13.98 -2.89
C TRP A 395 -4.86 -13.41 -2.89
N ILE A 396 -5.00 -12.22 -3.46
CA ILE A 396 -6.27 -11.52 -3.63
C ILE A 396 -6.48 -11.10 -5.09
N ASP A 397 -7.72 -10.78 -5.43
CA ASP A 397 -8.08 -9.99 -6.61
C ASP A 397 -8.50 -8.57 -6.19
N ASP A 398 -9.11 -7.80 -7.09
CA ASP A 398 -9.53 -6.42 -6.79
C ASP A 398 -10.63 -6.33 -5.72
N LYS A 399 -11.44 -7.39 -5.53
CA LYS A 399 -12.65 -7.38 -4.71
C LYS A 399 -12.64 -8.40 -3.56
N LYS A 400 -11.91 -9.50 -3.68
CA LYS A 400 -11.93 -10.62 -2.72
C LYS A 400 -10.62 -11.42 -2.70
N PRO A 401 -10.40 -12.24 -1.65
CA PRO A 401 -9.37 -13.27 -1.66
C PRO A 401 -9.55 -14.25 -2.82
N ARG A 402 -8.43 -14.71 -3.41
CA ARG A 402 -8.44 -15.79 -4.40
C ARG A 402 -8.70 -17.14 -3.73
N ALA A 403 -8.89 -18.17 -4.55
CA ALA A 403 -9.47 -19.43 -4.09
C ALA A 403 -8.73 -20.10 -2.93
N LYS A 404 -7.39 -20.14 -2.96
CA LYS A 404 -6.57 -20.74 -1.89
C LYS A 404 -6.81 -20.06 -0.54
N LEU A 405 -6.58 -18.75 -0.47
CA LEU A 405 -6.78 -17.96 0.75
C LEU A 405 -8.25 -17.96 1.19
N MET A 406 -9.19 -17.86 0.25
CA MET A 406 -10.63 -17.90 0.58
C MET A 406 -11.06 -19.22 1.21
N ASN A 407 -10.56 -20.35 0.70
CA ASN A 407 -10.87 -21.67 1.25
C ASN A 407 -10.26 -21.84 2.66
N GLU A 408 -9.01 -21.44 2.87
CA GLU A 408 -8.37 -21.45 4.19
C GLU A 408 -9.16 -20.61 5.20
N LEU A 409 -9.61 -19.41 4.81
CA LEU A 409 -10.43 -18.55 5.68
C LEU A 409 -11.79 -19.16 6.01
N GLU A 410 -12.43 -19.85 5.06
CA GLU A 410 -13.69 -20.57 5.30
C GLU A 410 -13.51 -21.78 6.23
N ASP A 411 -12.38 -22.46 6.14
CA ASP A 411 -12.04 -23.65 6.94
C ASP A 411 -11.80 -23.29 8.43
N ILE A 412 -11.38 -22.06 8.73
CA ILE A 412 -11.31 -21.52 10.11
C ILE A 412 -12.69 -21.62 10.78
N GLY A 413 -13.77 -21.47 10.01
CA GLY A 413 -15.14 -21.54 10.51
C GLY A 413 -15.60 -20.34 11.35
N LEU A 414 -14.80 -19.29 11.42
CA LEU A 414 -15.09 -18.01 12.10
C LEU A 414 -15.44 -16.92 11.08
N THR A 415 -16.03 -15.83 11.56
CA THR A 415 -16.35 -14.62 10.80
C THR A 415 -15.67 -13.41 11.42
N PRO A 416 -15.55 -12.26 10.72
CA PRO A 416 -15.01 -11.03 11.31
C PRO A 416 -15.77 -10.50 12.55
N ALA A 417 -16.96 -11.03 12.86
CA ALA A 417 -17.68 -10.73 14.09
C ALA A 417 -17.11 -11.50 15.31
N ASP A 418 -16.34 -12.55 15.09
CA ASP A 418 -15.77 -13.40 16.12
C ASP A 418 -14.38 -12.89 16.53
N PRO A 419 -14.10 -12.64 17.81
CA PRO A 419 -12.80 -12.12 18.26
C PRO A 419 -11.59 -12.97 17.83
N GLY A 420 -11.77 -14.29 17.75
CA GLY A 420 -10.71 -15.23 17.32
C GLY A 420 -10.39 -15.21 15.83
N PHE A 421 -11.22 -14.57 14.99
CA PHE A 421 -11.02 -14.54 13.55
C PHE A 421 -9.69 -13.87 13.16
N PHE A 422 -9.32 -12.77 13.82
CA PHE A 422 -8.14 -11.99 13.45
C PHE A 422 -6.83 -12.78 13.59
N VAL A 423 -6.68 -13.59 14.64
CA VAL A 423 -5.46 -14.39 14.85
C VAL A 423 -5.31 -15.45 13.75
N GLU A 424 -6.38 -16.20 13.48
CA GLU A 424 -6.36 -17.26 12.47
C GLU A 424 -6.30 -16.70 11.04
N ALA A 425 -6.97 -15.58 10.77
CA ALA A 425 -6.89 -14.90 9.48
C ALA A 425 -5.48 -14.38 9.20
N ARG A 426 -4.81 -13.82 10.21
CA ARG A 426 -3.39 -13.40 10.09
C ARG A 426 -2.52 -14.60 9.73
N LYS A 427 -2.70 -15.73 10.41
CA LYS A 427 -1.96 -16.97 10.14
C LYS A 427 -2.19 -17.48 8.72
N ALA A 428 -3.45 -17.53 8.26
CA ALA A 428 -3.78 -17.94 6.89
C ALA A 428 -3.08 -17.07 5.83
N VAL A 429 -3.01 -15.75 6.07
CA VAL A 429 -2.28 -14.84 5.17
C VAL A 429 -0.76 -15.04 5.25
N ILE A 430 -0.20 -15.22 6.45
CA ILE A 430 1.23 -15.51 6.63
C ILE A 430 1.62 -16.78 5.85
N ASP A 431 0.81 -17.83 5.97
CA ASP A 431 1.01 -19.14 5.32
C ASP A 431 0.89 -19.08 3.78
N GLN A 432 0.40 -17.96 3.21
CA GLN A 432 0.47 -17.74 1.76
C GLN A 432 1.88 -17.45 1.25
N GLY A 433 2.82 -17.07 2.13
CA GLY A 433 4.22 -16.88 1.75
C GLY A 433 4.92 -15.67 2.36
N ILE A 434 4.44 -15.11 3.47
CA ILE A 434 5.16 -14.01 4.14
C ILE A 434 6.38 -14.59 4.86
N VAL A 435 7.55 -14.04 4.59
CA VAL A 435 8.80 -14.41 5.26
C VAL A 435 9.42 -13.15 5.86
N ARG A 436 9.56 -13.11 7.19
CA ARG A 436 10.06 -11.96 7.94
C ARG A 436 11.05 -12.42 9.00
N ARG A 437 12.33 -12.10 8.81
CA ARG A 437 13.40 -12.34 9.78
C ARG A 437 14.19 -11.06 10.07
N ARG A 438 14.68 -10.92 11.30
CA ARG A 438 15.57 -9.83 11.72
C ARG A 438 17.02 -10.30 11.68
N LYS A 439 17.96 -9.36 11.54
CA LYS A 439 19.40 -9.65 11.57
C LYS A 439 19.80 -10.39 12.84
N VAL A 440 19.27 -9.95 13.98
CA VAL A 440 19.54 -10.55 15.30
C VAL A 440 19.08 -12.00 15.41
N ASP A 441 18.07 -12.40 14.63
CA ASP A 441 17.53 -13.77 14.66
C ASP A 441 18.34 -14.73 13.78
N VAL A 442 19.12 -14.20 12.82
CA VAL A 442 19.72 -14.96 11.72
C VAL A 442 21.25 -14.96 11.78
N ALA A 443 21.84 -13.83 12.15
CA ALA A 443 23.28 -13.63 12.17
C ALA A 443 23.68 -13.04 13.53
N ALA A 444 23.97 -13.92 14.49
CA ALA A 444 24.45 -13.55 15.82
C ALA A 444 25.77 -12.74 15.78
N ASP A 445 26.49 -12.82 14.66
CA ASP A 445 27.81 -12.20 14.48
C ASP A 445 27.75 -10.79 13.89
N ILE A 446 26.59 -10.27 13.46
CA ILE A 446 26.52 -8.86 13.01
C ILE A 446 26.56 -7.97 14.26
N PRO A 447 27.57 -7.08 14.40
CA PRO A 447 27.69 -6.20 15.55
C PRO A 447 26.48 -5.26 15.67
N ALA A 448 26.19 -4.83 16.90
CA ALA A 448 25.00 -4.02 17.17
C ALA A 448 24.95 -2.71 16.36
N ARG A 449 23.74 -2.35 15.89
CA ARG A 449 23.43 -1.04 15.31
C ARG A 449 22.96 -0.09 16.40
N ARG A 450 23.56 1.11 16.47
CA ARG A 450 23.12 2.19 17.35
C ARG A 450 22.69 3.40 16.54
N ILE A 451 21.54 3.98 16.88
CA ILE A 451 21.14 5.32 16.41
C ILE A 451 21.39 6.28 17.58
N ALA A 452 22.12 7.36 17.32
CA ALA A 452 22.46 8.36 18.32
C ALA A 452 22.13 9.75 17.79
N ASP A 453 21.35 10.49 18.57
CA ASP A 453 20.94 11.85 18.22
C ASP A 453 21.95 12.84 18.76
N ILE A 454 22.45 13.69 17.88
CA ILE A 454 23.33 14.81 18.20
C ILE A 454 22.50 16.09 18.06
N PRO A 455 21.99 16.65 19.17
CA PRO A 455 21.32 17.94 19.14
C PRO A 455 22.35 19.03 18.84
N VAL A 456 22.03 19.89 17.87
CA VAL A 456 22.84 21.05 17.50
C VAL A 456 22.02 22.33 17.65
N GLU A 457 22.60 23.37 18.22
CA GLU A 457 21.97 24.68 18.36
C GLU A 457 22.32 25.57 17.17
N LEU A 458 21.29 26.24 16.62
CA LEU A 458 21.44 27.18 15.51
C LEU A 458 21.46 28.61 16.07
N ASP A 459 22.64 29.09 16.45
CA ASP A 459 22.84 30.40 17.12
C ASP A 459 22.99 31.58 16.16
N GLY A 460 23.20 31.30 14.87
CA GLY A 460 23.40 32.31 13.83
C GLY A 460 22.12 33.08 13.43
N GLU A 461 22.28 34.03 12.49
CA GLU A 461 21.14 34.74 11.87
C GLU A 461 20.15 33.78 11.21
N GLU A 462 20.65 32.72 10.56
CA GLU A 462 19.81 31.70 9.95
C GLU A 462 18.93 30.98 10.98
N GLY A 463 19.50 30.61 12.14
CA GLY A 463 18.75 29.95 13.21
C GLY A 463 17.68 30.83 13.85
N ARG A 464 17.98 32.12 14.06
CA ARG A 464 16.98 33.10 14.51
C ARG A 464 15.83 33.21 13.53
N SER A 465 16.14 33.36 12.25
CA SER A 465 15.11 33.52 11.23
C SER A 465 14.31 32.23 10.99
N ILE A 466 14.88 31.03 11.19
CA ILE A 466 14.12 29.77 11.23
C ILE A 466 13.11 29.78 12.37
N ARG A 467 13.52 30.18 13.58
CA ARG A 467 12.61 30.25 14.74
C ARG A 467 11.50 31.29 14.56
N ASP A 468 11.80 32.41 13.93
CA ASP A 468 10.81 33.44 13.62
C ASP A 468 9.79 32.94 12.58
N ALA A 469 10.26 32.25 11.54
CA ALA A 469 9.42 31.58 10.54
C ALA A 469 8.48 30.53 11.17
N GLU A 470 9.02 29.69 12.06
CA GLU A 470 8.24 28.67 12.77
C GLU A 470 7.14 29.30 13.65
N ARG A 471 7.45 30.42 14.32
CA ARG A 471 6.47 31.19 15.11
C ARG A 471 5.39 31.80 14.23
N GLU A 472 5.75 32.34 13.06
CA GLU A 472 4.78 32.92 12.13
C GLU A 472 3.82 31.85 11.58
N LEU A 473 4.36 30.70 11.16
CA LEU A 473 3.57 29.56 10.72
C LEU A 473 2.62 29.07 11.81
N THR A 474 3.12 28.94 13.04
CA THR A 474 2.32 28.52 14.20
C THR A 474 1.21 29.53 14.48
N ALA A 475 1.50 30.83 14.45
CA ALA A 475 0.51 31.87 14.64
C ALA A 475 -0.57 31.87 13.53
N LYS A 476 -0.19 31.55 12.28
CA LYS A 476 -1.13 31.37 11.17
C LYS A 476 -2.07 30.18 11.41
N LEU A 477 -1.54 29.03 11.84
CA LEU A 477 -2.33 27.84 12.16
C LEU A 477 -3.32 28.11 13.29
N VAL A 478 -2.89 28.80 14.36
CA VAL A 478 -3.76 29.18 15.49
C VAL A 478 -4.88 30.12 15.04
N ARG A 479 -4.58 31.12 14.20
CA ARG A 479 -5.62 32.01 13.63
C ARG A 479 -6.66 31.22 12.82
N ARG A 480 -6.22 30.30 11.96
CA ARG A 480 -7.12 29.43 11.18
C ARG A 480 -7.97 28.53 12.08
N TYR A 481 -7.38 27.98 13.13
CA TYR A 481 -8.10 27.16 14.12
C TYR A 481 -9.22 27.94 14.80
N HIS A 482 -8.94 29.14 15.30
CA HIS A 482 -9.97 29.98 15.94
C HIS A 482 -11.06 30.40 14.94
N GLN A 483 -10.70 30.79 13.72
CA GLN A 483 -11.69 31.12 12.69
C GLN A 483 -12.60 29.93 12.35
N ALA A 484 -12.05 28.73 12.27
CA ALA A 484 -12.81 27.51 12.01
C ALA A 484 -13.70 27.12 13.21
N LEU A 485 -13.24 27.39 14.43
CA LEU A 485 -14.01 27.22 15.66
C LEU A 485 -15.20 28.19 15.70
N ASP A 486 -14.97 29.46 15.38
CA ASP A 486 -16.01 30.52 15.37
C ASP A 486 -17.07 30.30 14.28
N ALA A 487 -16.68 29.72 13.14
CA ALA A 487 -17.58 29.39 12.04
C ALA A 487 -18.53 28.22 12.36
N ARG A 488 -18.26 27.45 13.43
CA ARG A 488 -19.01 26.26 13.80
C ARG A 488 -20.31 26.63 14.51
N THR A 489 -21.34 26.95 13.73
CA THR A 489 -22.68 27.28 14.25
C THR A 489 -23.44 26.00 14.63
N GLY A 490 -23.89 25.91 15.88
CA GLY A 490 -24.90 24.92 16.32
C GLY A 490 -24.38 23.54 16.79
N GLN A 491 -23.10 23.40 17.15
CA GLN A 491 -22.58 22.18 17.78
C GLN A 491 -22.24 22.41 19.27
N ASP A 492 -22.31 21.34 20.08
CA ASP A 492 -22.00 21.40 21.52
C ASP A 492 -20.61 22.02 21.76
N PRO A 493 -20.44 22.88 22.78
CA PRO A 493 -19.16 23.48 23.09
C PRO A 493 -18.14 22.38 23.43
N VAL A 494 -17.11 22.27 22.60
CA VAL A 494 -15.97 21.37 22.87
C VAL A 494 -15.20 21.96 24.04
N VAL A 495 -15.18 21.26 25.17
CA VAL A 495 -14.34 21.63 26.32
C VAL A 495 -12.91 21.17 26.02
N GLY A 496 -12.00 22.12 25.80
CA GLY A 496 -10.58 21.85 25.53
C GLY A 496 -10.22 21.96 24.04
N ILE A 497 -9.09 21.35 23.65
CA ILE A 497 -8.57 21.37 22.28
C ILE A 497 -9.34 20.36 21.43
N ASP A 498 -9.94 20.81 20.33
CA ASP A 498 -10.56 19.92 19.36
C ASP A 498 -9.49 19.33 18.43
N HIS A 499 -9.00 18.14 18.77
CA HIS A 499 -7.99 17.45 17.98
C HIS A 499 -8.46 17.08 16.56
N LYS A 500 -9.77 16.93 16.32
CA LYS A 500 -10.28 16.70 14.95
C LYS A 500 -10.16 17.97 14.12
N LEU A 501 -10.52 19.11 14.70
CA LEU A 501 -10.36 20.41 14.06
C LEU A 501 -8.89 20.78 13.86
N VAL A 502 -8.01 20.45 14.82
CA VAL A 502 -6.55 20.61 14.65
C VAL A 502 -6.04 19.84 13.43
N ARG A 503 -6.39 18.55 13.29
CA ARG A 503 -6.00 17.76 12.11
C ARG A 503 -6.60 18.33 10.82
N GLN A 504 -7.82 18.85 10.85
CA GLN A 504 -8.47 19.45 9.69
C GLN A 504 -7.79 20.75 9.25
N VAL A 505 -7.45 21.63 10.19
CA VAL A 505 -6.72 22.89 9.92
C VAL A 505 -5.32 22.61 9.39
N ALA A 506 -4.63 21.63 9.96
CA ALA A 506 -3.32 21.21 9.47
C ALA A 506 -3.40 20.66 8.04
N ARG A 507 -4.46 19.90 7.71
CA ARG A 507 -4.70 19.38 6.35
C ARG A 507 -4.99 20.50 5.35
N TRP A 508 -5.86 21.45 5.67
CA TRP A 508 -6.14 22.60 4.80
C TRP A 508 -4.89 23.43 4.54
N GLU A 509 -4.05 23.62 5.55
CA GLU A 509 -2.79 24.32 5.37
C GLU A 509 -1.84 23.54 4.45
N LEU A 510 -1.82 22.21 4.48
CA LEU A 510 -1.06 21.40 3.51
C LEU A 510 -1.64 21.46 2.09
N GLU A 511 -2.96 21.40 1.94
CA GLU A 511 -3.63 21.44 0.63
C GLU A 511 -3.53 22.81 -0.06
N ASP A 512 -3.65 23.90 0.70
CA ASP A 512 -3.49 25.27 0.19
C ASP A 512 -2.05 25.55 -0.33
N GLN A 513 -1.07 24.72 0.06
CA GLN A 513 0.33 24.87 -0.34
C GLN A 513 0.58 24.49 -1.80
N ASP A 514 -0.18 23.55 -2.37
CA ASP A 514 -0.04 23.16 -3.78
C ASP A 514 -0.49 24.28 -4.74
N ALA A 515 -1.23 25.27 -4.23
CA ALA A 515 -1.80 26.37 -5.01
C ALA A 515 -1.02 27.71 -4.95
N SER A 516 -0.09 27.91 -4.00
CA SER A 516 0.63 29.19 -3.84
C SER A 516 2.15 29.02 -3.73
N SER A 517 2.91 29.69 -4.61
CA SER A 517 4.36 29.48 -4.78
C SER A 517 5.26 30.37 -3.92
N THR A 518 4.72 31.14 -2.97
CA THR A 518 5.45 32.27 -2.33
C THR A 518 5.37 32.36 -0.81
N GLY A 519 4.76 31.41 -0.11
CA GLY A 519 4.71 31.39 1.37
C GLY A 519 5.74 30.45 2.00
N GLU A 520 6.24 30.80 3.20
CA GLU A 520 7.00 29.86 4.03
C GLU A 520 6.10 28.70 4.48
N ASN A 521 6.49 27.47 4.13
CA ASN A 521 5.80 26.24 4.51
C ASN A 521 6.75 25.27 5.22
N VAL A 522 6.21 24.15 5.70
CA VAL A 522 6.98 23.14 6.43
C VAL A 522 8.13 22.58 5.59
N PHE A 523 7.97 22.42 4.26
CA PHE A 523 9.03 21.94 3.38
C PHE A 523 10.18 22.93 3.23
N SER A 524 9.87 24.21 2.98
CA SER A 524 10.88 25.26 2.89
C SER A 524 11.61 25.43 4.22
N MET A 525 10.89 25.27 5.34
CA MET A 525 11.46 25.32 6.68
C MET A 525 12.41 24.15 6.93
N VAL A 526 12.01 22.90 6.65
CA VAL A 526 12.89 21.72 6.81
C VAL A 526 14.13 21.82 5.92
N ARG A 527 13.99 22.27 4.67
CA ARG A 527 15.14 22.50 3.79
C ARG A 527 16.07 23.59 4.32
N ARG A 528 15.50 24.67 4.88
CA ARG A 528 16.26 25.77 5.48
C ARG A 528 17.03 25.31 6.72
N ILE A 529 16.39 24.50 7.58
CA ILE A 529 17.04 23.83 8.71
C ILE A 529 18.19 22.95 8.21
N GLY A 530 17.96 22.13 7.17
CA GLY A 530 18.96 21.29 6.52
C GLY A 530 20.21 22.06 6.10
N ARG A 531 20.03 23.22 5.45
CA ARG A 531 21.13 24.13 5.10
C ARG A 531 21.85 24.67 6.33
N ALA A 532 21.11 25.17 7.32
CA ALA A 532 21.69 25.75 8.54
C ALA A 532 22.52 24.73 9.35
N LYS A 533 22.17 23.44 9.31
CA LYS A 533 22.93 22.37 9.97
C LYS A 533 24.05 21.74 9.13
N ALA A 534 24.14 22.05 7.83
CA ALA A 534 25.07 21.41 6.90
C ALA A 534 26.53 21.50 7.38
N GLN A 535 26.95 22.71 7.78
CA GLN A 535 28.29 22.97 8.31
C GLN A 535 28.57 22.15 9.56
N LEU A 536 27.66 22.19 10.56
CA LEU A 536 27.82 21.48 11.83
C LEU A 536 27.87 19.96 11.64
N ALA A 537 27.01 19.43 10.76
CA ALA A 537 27.00 18.02 10.41
C ALA A 537 28.31 17.60 9.72
N ALA A 538 28.81 18.40 8.78
CA ALA A 538 30.06 18.12 8.08
C ALA A 538 31.28 18.23 9.01
N ASP A 539 31.29 19.21 9.91
CA ASP A 539 32.34 19.35 10.92
C ASP A 539 32.42 18.13 11.84
N TYR A 540 31.27 17.60 12.25
CA TYR A 540 31.17 16.38 13.04
C TYR A 540 31.62 15.15 12.25
N ALA A 541 31.17 15.00 11.00
CA ALA A 541 31.60 13.91 10.13
C ALA A 541 33.11 13.94 9.86
N ALA A 542 33.70 15.12 9.67
CA ALA A 542 35.14 15.29 9.51
C ALA A 542 35.90 14.89 10.78
N GLN A 543 35.38 15.23 11.96
CA GLN A 543 35.98 14.82 13.23
C GLN A 543 35.92 13.30 13.42
N LEU A 544 34.79 12.66 13.08
CA LEU A 544 34.67 11.21 13.07
C LEU A 544 35.67 10.58 12.09
N ALA A 545 35.79 11.15 10.90
CA ALA A 545 36.67 10.62 9.86
C ALA A 545 38.14 10.57 10.31
N SER A 546 38.59 11.60 11.02
CA SER A 546 39.95 11.68 11.57
C SER A 546 40.21 10.73 12.74
N ASN A 547 39.17 10.31 13.49
CA ASN A 547 39.31 9.55 14.73
C ASN A 547 38.98 8.06 14.58
N VAL A 548 38.02 7.73 13.71
CA VAL A 548 37.38 6.40 13.66
C VAL A 548 37.47 5.77 12.26
N GLY A 549 38.01 6.48 11.27
CA GLY A 549 38.21 5.96 9.90
C GLY A 549 37.12 6.40 8.94
N LYS A 550 36.80 5.60 7.92
CA LYS A 550 35.90 6.03 6.84
C LYS A 550 34.48 6.34 7.34
N VAL A 551 33.90 7.45 6.90
CA VAL A 551 32.54 7.89 7.28
C VAL A 551 31.62 8.00 6.06
N VAL A 552 30.37 7.58 6.22
CA VAL A 552 29.31 7.81 5.22
C VAL A 552 28.47 9.00 5.65
N PHE A 553 28.41 10.04 4.82
CA PHE A 553 27.62 11.24 5.06
C PHE A 553 26.39 11.25 4.14
N PHE A 554 25.19 11.28 4.71
CA PHE A 554 23.94 11.36 3.97
C PHE A 554 23.26 12.72 4.13
N ALA A 555 22.81 13.29 3.01
CA ALA A 555 21.96 14.48 2.98
C ALA A 555 20.85 14.33 1.93
N LYS A 556 19.74 15.04 2.09
CA LYS A 556 18.60 15.01 1.17
C LYS A 556 18.79 16.01 0.03
N HIS A 557 19.20 17.22 0.34
CA HIS A 557 19.30 18.32 -0.62
C HIS A 557 20.73 18.48 -1.15
N LEU A 558 20.84 18.78 -2.45
CA LEU A 558 22.14 18.92 -3.12
C LEU A 558 22.96 20.09 -2.56
N ASP A 559 22.31 21.18 -2.18
CA ASP A 559 22.97 22.35 -1.58
C ASP A 559 23.60 22.04 -0.21
N VAL A 560 23.00 21.15 0.58
CA VAL A 560 23.59 20.64 1.83
C VAL A 560 24.81 19.76 1.55
N MET A 561 24.75 18.93 0.49
CA MET A 561 25.90 18.12 0.05
C MET A 561 27.06 19.01 -0.43
N ASP A 562 26.77 20.03 -1.22
CA ASP A 562 27.76 20.98 -1.74
C ASP A 562 28.48 21.71 -0.59
N GLN A 563 27.72 22.18 0.40
CA GLN A 563 28.31 22.79 1.60
C GLN A 563 29.20 21.80 2.36
N ALA A 564 28.75 20.56 2.56
CA ALA A 564 29.53 19.54 3.24
C ALA A 564 30.85 19.25 2.52
N GLU A 565 30.83 19.12 1.19
CA GLU A 565 32.04 18.97 0.37
C GLU A 565 33.00 20.14 0.51
N GLU A 566 32.51 21.38 0.57
CA GLU A 566 33.34 22.56 0.83
C GLU A 566 34.00 22.50 2.22
N VAL A 567 33.27 22.04 3.25
CA VAL A 567 33.86 21.81 4.59
C VAL A 567 34.97 20.77 4.54
N PHE A 568 34.71 19.63 3.91
CA PHE A 568 35.68 18.54 3.80
C PHE A 568 36.93 18.99 3.03
N ALA A 569 36.77 19.74 1.94
CA ALA A 569 37.86 20.31 1.17
C ALA A 569 38.70 21.31 1.99
N ARG A 570 38.06 22.20 2.76
CA ARG A 570 38.75 23.12 3.68
C ARG A 570 39.53 22.40 4.79
N ARG A 571 39.10 21.20 5.16
CA ARG A 571 39.79 20.33 6.12
C ARG A 571 40.76 19.34 5.47
N HIS A 572 41.02 19.48 4.16
CA HIS A 572 41.92 18.63 3.38
C HIS A 572 41.55 17.13 3.42
N LEU A 573 40.26 16.82 3.53
CA LEU A 573 39.76 15.45 3.45
C LEU A 573 39.42 15.10 2.00
N LYS A 574 39.95 13.98 1.51
CA LYS A 574 39.58 13.43 0.21
C LYS A 574 38.21 12.76 0.32
N THR A 575 37.31 13.10 -0.57
CA THR A 575 35.93 12.60 -0.56
C THR A 575 35.57 11.88 -1.85
N ALA A 576 34.58 11.00 -1.76
CA ALA A 576 33.85 10.45 -2.90
C ALA A 576 32.39 10.93 -2.83
N THR A 577 31.71 10.95 -3.97
CA THR A 577 30.36 11.54 -4.03
C THR A 577 29.40 10.70 -4.84
N VAL A 578 28.24 10.38 -4.26
CA VAL A 578 27.15 9.62 -4.90
C VAL A 578 25.88 10.45 -4.92
N ARG A 579 25.51 10.92 -6.12
CA ARG A 579 24.34 11.77 -6.38
C ARG A 579 23.41 11.13 -7.43
N GLY A 580 22.18 11.64 -7.49
CA GLY A 580 21.14 11.16 -8.41
C GLY A 580 21.39 11.48 -9.89
N ASP A 581 22.10 12.56 -10.17
CA ASP A 581 22.39 13.10 -11.51
C ASP A 581 23.61 12.44 -12.20
N GLN A 582 24.33 11.58 -11.48
CA GLN A 582 25.53 10.91 -12.01
C GLN A 582 25.20 9.73 -12.92
N THR A 583 26.06 9.50 -13.91
CA THR A 583 26.01 8.30 -14.75
C THR A 583 26.33 7.04 -13.92
N PRO A 584 25.79 5.85 -14.29
CA PRO A 584 26.08 4.60 -13.58
C PRO A 584 27.58 4.27 -13.49
N ALA A 585 28.34 4.61 -14.54
CA ALA A 585 29.79 4.39 -14.58
C ALA A 585 30.53 5.27 -13.56
N ARG A 586 30.23 6.58 -13.53
CA ARG A 586 30.81 7.50 -12.54
C ARG A 586 30.46 7.07 -11.12
N ARG A 587 29.19 6.74 -10.88
CA ARG A 587 28.73 6.26 -9.57
C ARG A 587 29.52 5.04 -9.09
N THR A 588 29.76 4.08 -9.98
CA THR A 588 30.54 2.87 -9.64
C THR A 588 31.98 3.24 -9.27
N ALA A 589 32.62 4.14 -10.04
CA ALA A 589 33.98 4.59 -9.75
C ALA A 589 34.10 5.31 -8.39
N GLU A 590 33.12 6.12 -8.01
CA GLU A 590 33.09 6.82 -6.71
C GLU A 590 32.94 5.84 -5.54
N ILE A 591 32.10 4.81 -5.70
CA ILE A 591 31.94 3.74 -4.71
C ILE A 591 33.26 2.95 -4.60
N ASP A 592 33.83 2.55 -5.73
CA ASP A 592 35.08 1.79 -5.76
C ASP A 592 36.24 2.59 -5.16
N ALA A 593 36.27 3.91 -5.35
CA ALA A 593 37.22 4.80 -4.70
C ALA A 593 37.02 4.78 -3.17
N PHE A 594 35.80 4.99 -2.68
CA PHE A 594 35.55 4.92 -1.24
C PHE A 594 35.81 3.54 -0.63
N VAL A 595 35.63 2.45 -1.37
CA VAL A 595 35.91 1.10 -0.86
C VAL A 595 37.40 0.80 -0.86
N ASN A 596 38.10 1.07 -1.97
CA ASN A 596 39.45 0.55 -2.20
C ASN A 596 40.56 1.58 -1.93
N ASP A 597 40.31 2.88 -2.05
CA ASP A 597 41.33 3.92 -1.84
C ASP A 597 41.40 4.30 -0.35
N PRO A 598 42.51 4.05 0.36
CA PRO A 598 42.64 4.38 1.77
C PRO A 598 42.69 5.89 2.05
N GLU A 599 42.99 6.72 1.05
CA GLU A 599 43.01 8.19 1.22
C GLU A 599 41.61 8.80 1.28
N VAL A 600 40.61 8.13 0.72
CA VAL A 600 39.22 8.64 0.70
C VAL A 600 38.58 8.41 2.07
N ALA A 601 38.40 9.50 2.81
CA ALA A 601 37.96 9.46 4.21
C ALA A 601 36.43 9.55 4.37
N VAL A 602 35.74 10.24 3.45
CA VAL A 602 34.28 10.46 3.53
C VAL A 602 33.64 10.19 2.18
N ILE A 603 32.49 9.52 2.17
CA ILE A 603 31.61 9.47 1.00
C ILE A 603 30.32 10.26 1.26
N VAL A 604 30.03 11.23 0.38
CA VAL A 604 28.84 12.09 0.45
C VAL A 604 27.76 11.50 -0.46
N CYS A 605 26.69 10.99 0.15
CA CYS A 605 25.60 10.30 -0.53
C CYS A 605 24.30 11.08 -0.40
N SER A 606 23.49 11.13 -1.47
CA SER A 606 22.11 11.58 -1.32
C SER A 606 21.30 10.53 -0.55
N LEU A 607 20.35 10.94 0.30
CA LEU A 607 19.45 10.01 0.99
C LEU A 607 18.62 9.19 0.01
N THR A 608 18.26 9.79 -1.13
CA THR A 608 17.60 9.08 -2.23
C THR A 608 18.51 8.04 -2.90
N ALA A 609 19.84 8.20 -2.81
CA ALA A 609 20.78 7.21 -3.28
C ALA A 609 20.90 5.99 -2.34
N ALA A 610 20.32 6.02 -1.14
CA ALA A 610 20.25 4.85 -0.25
C ALA A 610 19.47 3.68 -0.88
N GLY A 611 18.53 3.96 -1.78
CA GLY A 611 17.79 2.94 -2.55
C GLY A 611 18.61 2.26 -3.67
N VAL A 612 19.86 2.68 -3.89
CA VAL A 612 20.70 2.27 -5.04
C VAL A 612 21.45 0.95 -4.85
N GLY A 613 21.26 0.25 -3.73
CA GLY A 613 21.99 -1.03 -3.54
C GLY A 613 23.47 -0.85 -3.23
N LEU A 614 23.89 0.29 -2.68
CA LEU A 614 25.29 0.59 -2.37
C LEU A 614 25.87 -0.41 -1.36
N ASN A 615 27.13 -0.81 -1.52
CA ASN A 615 27.86 -1.58 -0.52
C ASN A 615 28.91 -0.68 0.15
N LEU A 616 28.63 -0.22 1.37
CA LEU A 616 29.46 0.74 2.10
C LEU A 616 29.94 0.17 3.45
N GLN A 617 29.99 -1.16 3.56
CA GLN A 617 30.39 -1.89 4.78
C GLN A 617 31.84 -1.62 5.24
N VAL A 618 32.66 -0.94 4.42
CA VAL A 618 34.01 -0.48 4.81
C VAL A 618 34.00 0.64 5.86
N SER A 619 32.84 1.21 6.16
CA SER A 619 32.62 2.17 7.24
C SER A 619 31.85 1.50 8.37
N SER A 620 31.98 2.02 9.59
CA SER A 620 31.13 1.70 10.75
C SER A 620 30.35 2.92 11.25
N ASN A 621 30.54 4.09 10.63
CA ASN A 621 29.98 5.36 11.09
C ASN A 621 29.21 6.06 9.97
N VAL A 622 27.94 6.34 10.25
CA VAL A 622 27.03 7.03 9.33
C VAL A 622 26.60 8.35 9.96
N VAL A 623 26.71 9.45 9.23
CA VAL A 623 26.16 10.75 9.64
C VAL A 623 24.95 11.05 8.77
N LEU A 624 23.78 11.14 9.40
CA LEU A 624 22.54 11.59 8.78
C LEU A 624 22.42 13.10 9.03
N ALA A 625 22.88 13.89 8.06
CA ALA A 625 22.85 15.34 8.16
C ALA A 625 21.43 15.88 8.07
N GLU A 626 20.57 15.25 7.28
CA GLU A 626 19.15 15.57 7.17
C GLU A 626 18.30 14.34 7.45
N LEU A 627 17.03 14.55 7.84
CA LEU A 627 16.06 13.48 8.01
C LEU A 627 15.12 13.42 6.80
N SER A 628 14.78 12.21 6.39
CA SER A 628 13.65 11.94 5.49
C SER A 628 12.33 12.01 6.25
N TRP A 629 11.23 12.23 5.53
CA TRP A 629 9.87 12.15 6.09
C TRP A 629 9.43 10.73 6.47
N THR A 630 10.24 9.72 6.20
CA THR A 630 9.95 8.31 6.49
C THR A 630 11.15 7.64 7.15
N SER A 631 10.92 6.76 8.12
CA SER A 631 11.98 5.97 8.77
C SER A 631 12.61 4.94 7.82
N ALA A 632 11.88 4.55 6.78
CA ALA A 632 12.31 3.58 5.79
C ALA A 632 13.57 4.04 5.04
N GLU A 633 13.60 5.28 4.54
CA GLU A 633 14.77 5.83 3.83
C GLU A 633 16.01 5.89 4.73
N GLN A 634 15.86 6.25 6.00
CA GLN A 634 16.97 6.28 6.97
C GLN A 634 17.48 4.87 7.26
N THR A 635 16.57 3.92 7.49
CA THR A 635 16.92 2.52 7.75
C THR A 635 17.66 1.93 6.55
N GLN A 636 17.17 2.18 5.33
CA GLN A 636 17.82 1.75 4.10
C GLN A 636 19.21 2.36 3.91
N ALA A 637 19.42 3.61 4.34
CA ALA A 637 20.71 4.28 4.30
C ALA A 637 21.71 3.66 5.29
N ILE A 638 21.29 3.45 6.55
CA ILE A 638 22.13 2.84 7.58
C ILE A 638 22.47 1.39 7.22
N ASP A 639 21.53 0.65 6.63
CA ASP A 639 21.74 -0.74 6.22
C ASP A 639 22.66 -0.90 5.00
N ARG A 640 23.09 0.21 4.34
CA ARG A 640 24.21 0.17 3.39
C ARG A 640 25.56 -0.12 4.06
N VAL A 641 25.62 0.16 5.35
CA VAL A 641 26.81 0.03 6.22
C VAL A 641 26.62 -1.15 7.18
N HIS A 642 25.45 -1.26 7.81
CA HIS A 642 25.08 -2.35 8.71
C HIS A 642 24.55 -3.56 7.92
N ARG A 643 25.45 -4.34 7.31
CA ARG A 643 25.15 -5.49 6.45
C ARG A 643 26.06 -6.69 6.80
N ILE A 644 25.66 -7.90 6.38
CA ILE A 644 26.50 -9.12 6.43
C ILE A 644 27.91 -8.82 5.90
N GLY A 645 28.93 -9.13 6.70
CA GLY A 645 30.34 -8.83 6.40
C GLY A 645 30.87 -7.60 7.14
N GLN A 646 30.02 -6.91 7.91
CA GLN A 646 30.44 -5.90 8.87
C GLN A 646 31.02 -6.55 10.12
N GLU A 647 32.20 -6.11 10.54
CA GLU A 647 32.92 -6.61 11.72
C GLU A 647 32.86 -5.64 12.91
N GLU A 648 32.50 -4.37 12.68
CA GLU A 648 32.41 -3.33 13.71
C GLU A 648 30.97 -2.90 14.04
N PRO A 649 30.67 -2.51 15.30
CA PRO A 649 29.40 -1.89 15.67
C PRO A 649 29.10 -0.65 14.82
N VAL A 650 27.94 -0.63 14.16
CA VAL A 650 27.56 0.50 13.29
C VAL A 650 26.83 1.56 14.09
N THR A 651 27.34 2.79 14.07
CA THR A 651 26.67 3.94 14.68
C THR A 651 26.16 4.91 13.63
N ALA A 652 24.86 5.20 13.67
CA ALA A 652 24.19 6.21 12.86
C ALA A 652 23.94 7.46 13.72
N TRP A 653 24.62 8.55 13.39
CA TRP A 653 24.57 9.84 14.05
C TRP A 653 23.56 10.75 13.35
N ARG A 654 22.41 11.02 13.98
CA ARG A 654 21.40 11.94 13.45
C ARG A 654 21.68 13.35 13.95
N ILE A 655 21.88 14.29 13.03
CA ILE A 655 22.07 15.70 13.37
C ILE A 655 20.71 16.39 13.45
N ILE A 656 20.31 16.77 14.66
CA ILE A 656 18.98 17.33 14.95
C ILE A 656 19.13 18.80 15.36
N ALA A 657 18.48 19.70 14.63
CA ALA A 657 18.45 21.11 15.02
C ALA A 657 17.54 21.30 16.25
N ALA A 658 18.15 21.49 17.42
CA ALA A 658 17.44 21.69 18.67
C ALA A 658 16.60 22.97 18.63
N GLN A 659 15.49 22.97 19.38
CA GLN A 659 14.54 24.09 19.47
C GLN A 659 13.93 24.50 18.12
N THR A 660 13.81 23.54 17.20
CA THR A 660 13.09 23.70 15.93
C THR A 660 12.14 22.52 15.72
N ILE A 661 11.28 22.61 14.72
CA ILE A 661 10.43 21.50 14.27
C ILE A 661 11.21 20.21 13.95
N ASP A 662 12.52 20.26 13.68
CA ASP A 662 13.37 19.09 13.36
C ASP A 662 13.34 18.03 14.47
N THR A 663 13.33 18.45 15.75
CA THR A 663 13.17 17.54 16.90
C THR A 663 11.83 16.82 16.85
N LYS A 664 10.75 17.55 16.51
CA LYS A 664 9.41 16.96 16.48
C LYS A 664 9.26 15.96 15.35
N ILE A 665 9.87 16.25 14.21
CA ILE A 665 9.93 15.34 13.06
C ILE A 665 10.66 14.06 13.44
N ALA A 666 11.80 14.15 14.13
CA ALA A 666 12.55 12.97 14.59
C ALA A 666 11.71 12.08 15.54
N GLU A 667 11.05 12.68 16.53
CA GLU A 667 10.15 11.97 17.45
C GLU A 667 9.00 11.24 16.72
N LEU A 668 8.37 11.91 15.74
CA LEU A 668 7.28 11.34 14.96
C LEU A 668 7.75 10.19 14.08
N ILE A 669 8.94 10.30 13.49
CA ILE A 669 9.56 9.24 12.69
C ILE A 669 9.80 7.99 13.56
N ASP A 670 10.36 8.17 14.76
CA ASP A 670 10.66 7.06 15.66
C ASP A 670 9.40 6.37 16.18
N SER A 671 8.38 7.16 16.54
CA SER A 671 7.07 6.65 16.95
C SER A 671 6.42 5.78 15.85
N LYS A 672 6.46 6.25 14.59
CA LYS A 672 5.90 5.48 13.45
C LYS A 672 6.75 4.30 13.03
N ALA A 673 8.07 4.39 13.12
CA ALA A 673 8.95 3.25 12.87
C ALA A 673 8.63 2.08 13.81
N SER A 674 8.36 2.39 15.07
CA SER A 674 7.89 1.44 16.06
C SER A 674 6.58 0.78 15.62
N LEU A 675 5.57 1.57 15.22
CA LEU A 675 4.28 1.09 14.71
C LEU A 675 4.41 0.09 13.54
N ALA A 676 5.22 0.43 12.54
CA ALA A 676 5.44 -0.38 11.35
C ALA A 676 6.19 -1.69 11.65
N ALA A 677 7.18 -1.67 12.54
CA ALA A 677 7.86 -2.89 12.97
C ALA A 677 6.91 -3.81 13.75
N ARG A 678 6.05 -3.25 14.59
CA ARG A 678 5.14 -3.98 15.50
C ARG A 678 4.10 -4.86 14.81
N ALA A 679 3.48 -4.41 13.71
CA ALA A 679 2.46 -5.18 12.98
C ALA A 679 3.00 -6.49 12.37
N LEU A 680 4.29 -6.50 12.00
CA LEU A 680 4.95 -7.70 11.45
C LEU A 680 5.80 -8.44 12.47
N ASP A 681 6.32 -7.78 13.51
CA ASP A 681 7.18 -8.40 14.51
C ASP A 681 6.39 -8.94 15.72
N GLY A 682 5.08 -8.66 15.83
CA GLY A 682 4.18 -9.40 16.71
C GLY A 682 3.68 -8.70 17.99
N SER A 683 3.89 -7.39 18.20
CA SER A 683 3.61 -6.79 19.53
C SER A 683 2.12 -6.50 19.81
N ASP A 684 1.67 -6.66 21.06
CA ASP A 684 0.26 -6.53 21.49
C ASP A 684 -0.19 -5.10 21.94
N GLU A 685 0.54 -4.03 21.62
CA GLU A 685 0.12 -2.65 21.96
C GLU A 685 -0.78 -2.03 20.89
N GLU A 686 -1.85 -1.33 21.30
CA GLU A 686 -2.78 -0.62 20.39
C GLU A 686 -2.04 0.36 19.47
N LEU A 687 -2.22 0.17 18.17
CA LEU A 687 -1.64 1.01 17.12
C LEU A 687 -2.52 2.25 16.92
N VAL A 688 -1.94 3.45 17.10
CA VAL A 688 -2.62 4.73 16.82
C VAL A 688 -2.48 5.06 15.32
N ASP A 689 -3.56 5.61 14.74
CA ASP A 689 -3.78 5.95 13.32
C ASP A 689 -2.51 6.37 12.53
N SER A 690 -2.31 5.70 11.39
CA SER A 690 -1.13 5.81 10.52
C SER A 690 -1.21 7.01 9.56
N GLY A 691 -1.22 8.22 10.12
CA GLY A 691 -1.29 9.48 9.37
C GLY A 691 -0.03 9.83 8.56
N ASP A 692 -0.05 10.94 7.82
CA ASP A 692 1.13 11.55 7.20
C ASP A 692 2.01 12.24 8.27
N ILE A 693 3.34 12.02 8.27
CA ILE A 693 4.26 12.68 9.23
C ILE A 693 4.20 14.19 9.09
N GLN A 694 3.97 14.72 7.89
CA GLN A 694 3.86 16.16 7.67
C GLN A 694 2.62 16.73 8.38
N LEU A 695 1.48 16.05 8.21
CA LEU A 695 0.23 16.39 8.88
C LEU A 695 0.38 16.30 10.39
N ASP A 696 1.01 15.24 10.89
CA ASP A 696 1.21 15.05 12.32
C ASP A 696 2.19 16.07 12.92
N ALA A 697 3.22 16.49 12.18
CA ALA A 697 4.13 17.55 12.61
C ALA A 697 3.39 18.89 12.75
N MET A 698 2.55 19.24 11.76
CA MET A 698 1.73 20.46 11.81
C MET A 698 0.65 20.41 12.89
N ALA A 699 -0.03 19.27 13.03
CA ALA A 699 -1.00 19.06 14.08
C ALA A 699 -0.35 19.13 15.47
N ALA A 700 0.86 18.62 15.63
CA ALA A 700 1.62 18.70 16.87
C ALA A 700 2.01 20.14 17.21
N LEU A 701 2.55 20.90 16.25
CA LEU A 701 2.87 22.33 16.43
C LEU A 701 1.63 23.13 16.86
N LEU A 702 0.50 22.93 16.18
CA LEU A 702 -0.76 23.61 16.51
C LEU A 702 -1.26 23.19 17.90
N THR A 703 -1.23 21.89 18.22
CA THR A 703 -1.66 21.38 19.54
C THR A 703 -0.82 21.98 20.67
N GLU A 704 0.50 22.02 20.51
CA GLU A 704 1.40 22.60 21.50
C GLU A 704 1.13 24.10 21.68
N ALA A 705 0.93 24.83 20.58
CA ALA A 705 0.61 26.26 20.63
C ALA A 705 -0.73 26.56 21.30
N LEU A 706 -1.75 25.70 21.12
CA LEU A 706 -3.05 25.82 21.79
C LEU A 706 -3.03 25.38 23.25
N SER A 707 -2.01 24.60 23.66
CA SER A 707 -1.83 24.12 25.04
C SER A 707 -1.07 25.11 25.93
N ARG A 708 -0.45 26.13 25.32
CA ARG A 708 0.20 27.25 26.00
C ARG A 708 -0.79 28.37 26.24
#